data_AF-A0A352W3D7-F1
#
_entry.id   AF-A0A352W3D7-F1
#
_cell.length_a   1.000
_cell.length_b   1.000
_cell.length_c   1.000
_cell.angle_alpha   90.00
_cell.angle_beta   90.00
_cell.angle_gamma   90.00
#
_symmetry.space_group_name_H-M   'P 1'
#
loop_
_entity.id
_entity.type
_entity.pdbx_description
1 polymer ?
#
loop_
_entity_poly.entity_id
_entity_poly.type
_entity_poly.pdbx_seq_one_letter_code
_entity_poly.pdbx_strand_id
1 'polypeptide(L)'
;MKNKPLIRIAFVIFILLLLIPAFRLLFLYIKIFNKSYTIEIDTYRNKIKKYAFGAGQDIQTAALGSEKEFLGEINAAGMTPDELFEQQRGEIEISENLANINNFYNSELRLNEEKEMREVKKSMEKLPLRLGGDSSSIIGNISDFRILHTYDDSGIVDEKNEDFRQSPEDKLNAEFDKNADNFTIYLNNKYTKKNNLPVTQFKVINQNKFYTSPHPSSDMMNSAKILNQLELVVSKDQYYRFELIRMNLIAKNKINVSDLRVVVMYGSYIIPNTGGANDVEFRYRNNQIVAAYAPGYNPPLGNYTILVKSKSNPDWPGLAAAFQIIAREVPAIPKGFSVVNMEWTVPVNGYTVPGVDGSSGNFENIIEWAAFMDADAFWMLTAQTTGWNPEISAKNPWTSGGFKNLELLAPVAHRKNILMGAYIMTYYTPGNGKKYAGYDPSLGYDRSTGRLTDSYHVSIACDKRYRDIVNIASEFQKNDNVDFIGFDFIRTGHLDGYENGPQVVEDMNIKVPKSYYDMPYLEKIKWFAKKIRDNDDLQTIIKWRWWRAQRVASIINQVILDARITKPVWVFTLGWEHGKQHGQDPYMFFDAGVTIDAVMLYEASETQFRNLMVQWPNYMRDHRNNVIVGNACDVRLLDGRSGHPPLEYYWRTLEGYKKIYRSSQAKGIFFHDISRALWSSKRGIPVNEWAIINGAAVSRLREECGVHPLLCSVSFGTDNAGGVIEVKNQSDRIVNDININYIPAQYWAAVELETPFISSIAPGETRRIKFRAQVHERFNKSHALLGFYLSAPGLRKNFAFSYRSEQSIMMYVMN
;
A
#
# COMPACT_ATOMS: atom_id res chain seq x y z
N MET A 1 -15.67 12.54 80.72
CA MET A 1 -14.38 11.89 81.07
C MET A 1 -14.74 10.66 81.90
N LYS A 2 -14.40 9.39 81.63
CA LYS A 2 -13.33 8.72 80.87
C LYS A 2 -13.94 7.38 80.37
N ASN A 3 -14.05 7.18 79.05
CA ASN A 3 -14.27 5.86 78.34
C ASN A 3 -14.80 6.01 76.90
N LYS A 4 -14.51 7.14 76.23
CA LYS A 4 -14.73 7.28 74.78
C LYS A 4 -13.93 6.29 73.90
N PRO A 5 -12.75 5.75 74.29
CA PRO A 5 -12.04 4.77 73.46
C PRO A 5 -12.77 3.41 73.40
N LEU A 6 -13.29 2.94 74.52
CA LEU A 6 -13.96 1.64 74.63
C LEU A 6 -15.25 1.57 73.80
N ILE A 7 -16.04 2.66 73.77
CA ILE A 7 -17.26 2.72 72.94
C ILE A 7 -16.91 2.75 71.46
N ARG A 8 -15.84 3.45 71.06
CA ARG A 8 -15.37 3.45 69.66
C ARG A 8 -14.84 2.08 69.23
N ILE A 9 -14.09 1.39 70.11
CA ILE A 9 -13.60 0.04 69.84
C ILE A 9 -14.77 -0.95 69.75
N ALA A 10 -15.74 -0.88 70.67
CA ALA A 10 -16.94 -1.71 70.61
C ALA A 10 -17.76 -1.47 69.34
N PHE A 11 -17.89 -0.21 68.90
CA PHE A 11 -18.59 0.15 67.66
C PHE A 11 -17.85 -0.34 66.41
N VAL A 12 -16.52 -0.25 66.38
CA VAL A 12 -15.71 -0.80 65.28
C VAL A 12 -15.77 -2.33 65.24
N ILE A 13 -15.70 -2.99 66.39
CA ILE A 13 -15.86 -4.46 66.50
C ILE A 13 -17.26 -4.87 66.06
N PHE A 14 -18.30 -4.12 66.42
CA PHE A 14 -19.68 -4.36 65.99
C PHE A 14 -19.84 -4.23 64.47
N ILE A 15 -19.25 -3.21 63.85
CA ILE A 15 -19.24 -3.07 62.39
C ILE A 15 -18.47 -4.22 61.72
N LEU A 16 -17.31 -4.60 62.26
CA LEU A 16 -16.52 -5.72 61.74
C LEU A 16 -17.29 -7.05 61.84
N LEU A 17 -18.00 -7.29 62.94
CA LEU A 17 -18.83 -8.48 63.13
C LEU A 17 -20.04 -8.51 62.16
N LEU A 18 -20.59 -7.36 61.80
CA LEU A 18 -21.64 -7.25 60.76
C LEU A 18 -21.09 -7.45 59.34
N LEU A 19 -19.82 -7.11 59.09
CA LEU A 19 -19.19 -7.28 57.78
C LEU A 19 -18.70 -8.72 57.53
N ILE A 20 -18.41 -9.51 58.57
CA ILE A 20 -17.93 -10.90 58.41
C ILE A 20 -18.93 -11.80 57.66
N PRO A 21 -20.25 -11.80 57.95
CA PRO A 21 -21.24 -12.54 57.15
C PRO A 21 -21.31 -12.06 55.71
N ALA A 22 -21.23 -10.75 55.47
CA ALA A 22 -21.24 -10.17 54.12
C ALA A 22 -20.00 -10.57 53.32
N PHE A 23 -18.82 -10.57 53.94
CA PHE A 23 -17.59 -11.09 53.33
C PHE A 23 -17.64 -12.59 53.12
N ARG A 24 -18.23 -13.38 54.02
CA ARG A 24 -18.43 -14.83 53.81
C ARG A 24 -19.39 -15.11 52.67
N LEU A 25 -20.48 -14.34 52.53
CA LEU A 25 -21.41 -14.41 51.40
C LEU A 25 -20.74 -13.97 50.10
N LEU A 26 -19.91 -12.92 50.12
CA LEU A 26 -19.13 -12.49 48.97
C LEU A 26 -18.08 -13.53 48.59
N PHE A 27 -17.41 -14.17 49.55
CA PHE A 27 -16.43 -15.23 49.29
C PHE A 27 -17.11 -16.50 48.79
N LEU A 28 -18.29 -16.85 49.31
CA LEU A 28 -19.09 -17.98 48.84
C LEU A 28 -19.64 -17.68 47.44
N TYR A 29 -20.09 -16.45 47.17
CA TYR A 29 -20.49 -15.96 45.85
C TYR A 29 -19.32 -16.03 44.88
N ILE A 30 -18.12 -15.54 45.24
CA ILE A 30 -16.90 -15.65 44.43
C ILE A 30 -16.47 -17.11 44.24
N LYS A 31 -16.65 -17.99 45.23
CA LYS A 31 -16.27 -19.41 45.12
C LYS A 31 -17.26 -20.19 44.26
N ILE A 32 -18.56 -19.86 44.31
CA ILE A 32 -19.60 -20.41 43.44
C ILE A 32 -19.44 -19.86 42.02
N PHE A 33 -19.22 -18.55 41.86
CA PHE A 33 -18.92 -17.94 40.56
C PHE A 33 -17.64 -18.49 39.96
N ASN A 34 -16.53 -18.62 40.71
CA ASN A 34 -15.28 -19.19 40.19
C ASN A 34 -15.43 -20.68 39.88
N LYS A 35 -16.18 -21.48 40.64
CA LYS A 35 -16.32 -22.91 40.33
C LYS A 35 -17.22 -23.16 39.10
N SER A 36 -18.19 -22.29 38.84
CA SER A 36 -19.02 -22.34 37.62
C SER A 36 -18.34 -21.69 36.40
N TYR A 37 -17.49 -20.68 36.58
CA TYR A 37 -16.79 -20.01 35.47
C TYR A 37 -15.47 -20.67 35.05
N THR A 38 -14.77 -21.41 35.93
CA THR A 38 -13.43 -21.94 35.59
C THR A 38 -13.49 -23.19 34.71
N ILE A 39 -14.60 -23.96 34.72
CA ILE A 39 -14.73 -25.17 33.88
C ILE A 39 -15.22 -24.82 32.46
N GLU A 40 -16.01 -23.76 32.29
CA GLU A 40 -16.45 -23.29 30.98
C GLU A 40 -15.48 -22.30 30.32
N ILE A 41 -14.85 -21.38 31.05
CA ILE A 41 -13.96 -20.36 30.43
C ILE A 41 -12.63 -20.93 29.94
N ASP A 42 -12.03 -21.93 30.58
CA ASP A 42 -10.72 -22.42 30.11
C ASP A 42 -10.85 -23.30 28.85
N THR A 43 -12.00 -23.95 28.67
CA THR A 43 -12.36 -24.66 27.43
C THR A 43 -12.72 -23.67 26.31
N TYR A 44 -13.38 -22.55 26.66
CA TYR A 44 -13.79 -21.51 25.70
C TYR A 44 -12.63 -20.55 25.32
N ARG A 45 -11.74 -20.18 26.25
CA ARG A 45 -10.55 -19.34 25.99
C ARG A 45 -9.52 -20.05 25.14
N ASN A 46 -9.35 -21.37 25.28
CA ASN A 46 -8.41 -22.13 24.46
C ASN A 46 -8.92 -22.37 23.04
N LYS A 47 -10.24 -22.37 22.81
CA LYS A 47 -10.84 -22.38 21.47
C LYS A 47 -10.90 -20.98 20.83
N ILE A 48 -11.22 -19.92 21.58
CA ILE A 48 -11.30 -18.54 21.04
C ILE A 48 -9.91 -17.92 20.79
N LYS A 49 -8.90 -18.20 21.62
CA LYS A 49 -7.52 -17.73 21.36
C LYS A 49 -6.90 -18.34 20.10
N LYS A 50 -7.47 -19.43 19.58
CA LYS A 50 -7.01 -20.06 18.33
C LYS A 50 -7.62 -19.41 17.08
N TYR A 51 -8.64 -18.56 17.20
CA TYR A 51 -9.37 -18.02 16.03
C TYR A 51 -9.77 -16.53 16.06
N ALA A 52 -9.59 -15.79 17.16
CA ALA A 52 -10.02 -14.39 17.22
C ALA A 52 -8.85 -13.40 17.41
N PHE A 53 -8.14 -13.12 16.32
CA PHE A 53 -7.50 -11.82 16.07
C PHE A 53 -7.53 -11.56 14.56
N GLY A 54 -8.64 -10.99 14.09
CA GLY A 54 -8.83 -10.57 12.71
C GLY A 54 -10.31 -10.38 12.37
N ALA A 55 -10.71 -9.11 12.17
CA ALA A 55 -11.96 -8.64 11.56
C ALA A 55 -13.29 -8.81 12.32
N GLY A 56 -13.91 -7.66 12.63
CA GLY A 56 -15.20 -7.23 12.06
C GLY A 56 -16.49 -7.99 12.44
N GLN A 57 -17.47 -7.24 12.94
CA GLN A 57 -18.73 -7.68 13.56
C GLN A 57 -19.78 -8.38 12.67
N ASP A 58 -19.52 -8.73 11.41
CA ASP A 58 -20.58 -9.20 10.48
C ASP A 58 -20.69 -10.74 10.33
N ILE A 59 -19.86 -11.53 11.01
CA ILE A 59 -19.89 -13.01 10.92
C ILE A 59 -20.84 -13.64 11.96
N GLN A 60 -21.25 -12.90 13.01
CA GLN A 60 -22.03 -13.48 14.11
C GLN A 60 -23.48 -13.85 13.75
N THR A 61 -24.06 -13.27 12.69
CA THR A 61 -25.47 -13.51 12.34
C THR A 61 -25.66 -14.70 11.39
N ALA A 62 -24.66 -15.06 10.59
CA ALA A 62 -24.72 -16.22 9.69
C ALA A 62 -24.47 -17.56 10.41
N ALA A 63 -23.60 -17.58 11.43
CA ALA A 63 -23.28 -18.78 12.19
C ALA A 63 -24.43 -19.28 13.08
N LEU A 64 -25.31 -18.38 13.53
CA LEU A 64 -26.47 -18.72 14.36
C LEU A 64 -27.65 -19.30 13.54
N GLY A 65 -27.67 -19.08 12.23
CA GLY A 65 -28.67 -19.67 11.32
C GLY A 65 -28.39 -21.14 11.02
N SER A 66 -27.13 -21.47 10.72
CA SER A 66 -26.69 -22.83 10.38
C SER A 66 -26.68 -23.79 11.57
N GLU A 67 -26.48 -23.28 12.80
CA GLU A 67 -26.48 -24.09 14.01
C GLU A 67 -27.89 -24.61 14.36
N LYS A 68 -28.93 -23.85 14.01
CA LYS A 68 -30.34 -24.22 14.28
C LYS A 68 -30.87 -25.27 13.29
N GLU A 69 -30.41 -25.25 12.04
CA GLU A 69 -30.69 -26.27 11.04
C GLU A 69 -29.93 -27.58 11.35
N PHE A 70 -28.65 -27.48 11.70
CA PHE A 70 -27.82 -28.64 12.05
C PHE A 70 -28.34 -29.39 13.29
N LEU A 71 -28.76 -28.66 14.33
CA LEU A 71 -29.38 -29.26 15.53
C LEU A 71 -30.81 -29.78 15.28
N GLY A 72 -31.49 -29.29 14.23
CA GLY A 72 -32.78 -29.79 13.78
C GLY A 72 -32.67 -31.16 13.11
N GLU A 73 -31.66 -31.35 12.27
CA GLU A 73 -31.38 -32.62 11.57
C GLU A 73 -30.93 -33.73 12.53
N ILE A 74 -30.09 -33.40 13.52
CA ILE A 74 -29.65 -34.34 14.56
C ILE A 74 -30.84 -34.87 15.38
N ASN A 75 -31.79 -34.00 15.74
CA ASN A 75 -32.97 -34.40 16.52
C ASN A 75 -34.00 -35.21 15.70
N ALA A 76 -34.09 -34.97 14.39
CA ALA A 76 -35.01 -35.72 13.52
C ALA A 76 -34.50 -37.13 13.18
N ALA A 77 -33.17 -37.33 13.15
CA ALA A 77 -32.54 -38.61 12.82
C ALA A 77 -32.32 -39.54 14.03
N GLY A 78 -32.41 -39.02 15.27
CA GLY A 78 -32.15 -39.81 16.48
C GLY A 78 -30.70 -40.31 16.61
N MET A 79 -29.77 -39.65 15.93
CA MET A 79 -28.35 -40.01 15.83
C MET A 79 -27.47 -38.98 16.54
N THR A 80 -26.28 -39.38 16.92
CA THR A 80 -25.23 -38.45 17.39
C THR A 80 -24.56 -37.75 16.19
N PRO A 81 -23.96 -36.55 16.39
CA PRO A 81 -23.28 -35.82 15.32
C PRO A 81 -22.17 -36.63 14.62
N ASP A 82 -21.47 -37.50 15.36
CA ASP A 82 -20.41 -38.33 14.83
C ASP A 82 -20.95 -39.49 13.96
N GLU A 83 -22.15 -40.00 14.27
CA GLU A 83 -22.82 -41.05 13.47
C GLU A 83 -23.34 -40.49 12.14
N LEU A 84 -23.88 -39.27 12.13
CA LEU A 84 -24.28 -38.58 10.90
C LEU A 84 -23.08 -38.27 10.01
N PHE A 85 -21.94 -37.92 10.61
CA PHE A 85 -20.70 -37.59 9.89
C PHE A 85 -20.04 -38.83 9.26
N GLU A 86 -20.10 -39.99 9.93
CA GLU A 86 -19.61 -41.26 9.37
C GLU A 86 -20.57 -41.86 8.33
N GLN A 87 -21.89 -41.67 8.47
CA GLN A 87 -22.85 -42.06 7.43
C GLN A 87 -22.65 -41.29 6.12
N GLN A 88 -22.36 -39.98 6.20
CA GLN A 88 -22.03 -39.15 5.03
C GLN A 88 -20.67 -39.47 4.40
N ARG A 89 -19.78 -40.17 5.14
CA ARG A 89 -18.45 -40.57 4.69
C ARG A 89 -18.45 -41.87 3.86
N GLY A 90 -19.50 -42.67 3.99
CA GLY A 90 -19.62 -44.00 3.35
C GLY A 90 -20.14 -44.00 1.90
N GLU A 91 -20.50 -42.86 1.32
CA GLU A 91 -21.18 -42.81 0.00
C GLU A 91 -20.36 -42.23 -1.16
N ILE A 92 -19.02 -42.13 -1.07
CA ILE A 92 -18.23 -41.61 -2.20
C ILE A 92 -17.03 -42.51 -2.52
N GLU A 93 -17.25 -43.47 -3.41
CA GLU A 93 -16.20 -44.21 -4.13
C GLU A 93 -16.32 -44.00 -5.66
N ILE A 94 -15.43 -43.14 -6.17
CA ILE A 94 -14.75 -43.01 -7.47
C ILE A 94 -15.37 -43.67 -8.74
N SER A 95 -15.83 -42.81 -9.68
CA SER A 95 -15.36 -42.71 -11.11
C SER A 95 -16.41 -42.24 -12.14
N GLU A 96 -17.12 -41.11 -11.92
CA GLU A 96 -17.89 -40.49 -13.04
C GLU A 96 -18.14 -38.97 -12.92
N ASN A 97 -17.51 -38.25 -11.97
CA ASN A 97 -18.02 -36.93 -11.53
C ASN A 97 -17.29 -35.67 -12.02
N LEU A 98 -16.33 -35.72 -12.95
CA LEU A 98 -15.74 -34.46 -13.47
C LEU A 98 -16.69 -33.68 -14.40
N ALA A 99 -17.59 -34.37 -15.12
CA ALA A 99 -18.61 -33.71 -15.95
C ALA A 99 -19.78 -33.15 -15.13
N ASN A 100 -20.17 -33.84 -14.05
CA ASN A 100 -21.27 -33.42 -13.19
C ASN A 100 -20.89 -32.29 -12.24
N ILE A 101 -19.63 -32.21 -11.78
CA ILE A 101 -19.15 -31.07 -10.97
C ILE A 101 -19.14 -29.79 -11.81
N ASN A 102 -18.74 -29.85 -13.09
CA ASN A 102 -18.81 -28.69 -13.98
C ASN A 102 -20.28 -28.28 -14.29
N ASN A 103 -21.19 -29.24 -14.43
CA ASN A 103 -22.61 -28.95 -14.62
C ASN A 103 -23.26 -28.37 -13.34
N PHE A 104 -22.88 -28.86 -12.16
CA PHE A 104 -23.34 -28.34 -10.88
C PHE A 104 -22.86 -26.91 -10.66
N TYR A 105 -21.58 -26.63 -10.91
CA TYR A 105 -20.99 -25.29 -10.76
C TYR A 105 -21.64 -24.27 -11.72
N ASN A 106 -21.88 -24.67 -12.97
CA ASN A 106 -22.56 -23.82 -13.95
C ASN A 106 -24.06 -23.63 -13.64
N SER A 107 -24.70 -24.60 -12.99
CA SER A 107 -26.10 -24.49 -12.56
C SER A 107 -26.27 -23.59 -11.33
N GLU A 108 -25.34 -23.63 -10.37
CA GLU A 108 -25.34 -22.73 -9.21
C GLU A 108 -25.01 -21.30 -9.61
N LEU A 109 -24.09 -21.08 -10.56
CA LEU A 109 -23.80 -19.75 -11.08
C LEU A 109 -25.06 -19.14 -11.74
N ARG A 110 -25.76 -19.91 -12.58
CA ARG A 110 -27.01 -19.48 -13.21
C ARG A 110 -28.13 -19.24 -12.20
N LEU A 111 -28.26 -20.09 -11.17
CA LEU A 111 -29.25 -19.90 -10.11
C LEU A 111 -28.98 -18.64 -9.27
N ASN A 112 -27.71 -18.31 -9.02
CA ASN A 112 -27.33 -17.08 -8.31
C ASN A 112 -27.55 -15.82 -9.18
N GLU A 113 -27.23 -15.88 -10.47
CA GLU A 113 -27.51 -14.79 -11.41
C GLU A 113 -29.03 -14.56 -11.58
N GLU A 114 -29.84 -15.62 -11.67
CA GLU A 114 -31.29 -15.51 -11.73
C GLU A 114 -31.91 -14.98 -10.43
N LYS A 115 -31.31 -15.32 -9.28
CA LYS A 115 -31.74 -14.84 -7.96
C LYS A 115 -31.42 -13.36 -7.77
N GLU A 116 -30.23 -12.92 -8.18
CA GLU A 116 -29.86 -11.49 -8.21
C GLU A 116 -30.75 -10.71 -9.19
N MET A 117 -31.02 -11.23 -10.38
CA MET A 117 -31.91 -10.58 -11.35
C MET A 117 -33.37 -10.49 -10.85
N ARG A 118 -33.85 -11.49 -10.08
CA ARG A 118 -35.17 -11.42 -9.42
C ARG A 118 -35.21 -10.40 -8.28
N GLU A 119 -34.13 -10.28 -7.50
CA GLU A 119 -34.00 -9.27 -6.43
C GLU A 119 -33.94 -7.85 -7.00
N VAL A 120 -33.22 -7.64 -8.12
CA VAL A 120 -33.20 -6.37 -8.86
C VAL A 120 -34.58 -6.05 -9.42
N LYS A 121 -35.27 -7.02 -10.02
CA LYS A 121 -36.63 -6.83 -10.56
C LYS A 121 -37.65 -6.50 -9.46
N LYS A 122 -37.61 -7.20 -8.32
CA LYS A 122 -38.42 -6.88 -7.13
C LYS A 122 -38.13 -5.49 -6.56
N SER A 123 -36.89 -5.02 -6.67
CA SER A 123 -36.49 -3.69 -6.22
C SER A 123 -36.98 -2.60 -7.17
N MET A 124 -37.04 -2.89 -8.48
CA MET A 124 -37.61 -1.98 -9.47
C MET A 124 -39.14 -1.90 -9.39
N GLU A 125 -39.83 -3.00 -9.05
CA GLU A 125 -41.29 -3.05 -8.88
C GLU A 125 -41.79 -2.30 -7.61
N LYS A 126 -40.90 -1.98 -6.66
CA LYS A 126 -41.23 -1.24 -5.42
C LYS A 126 -41.07 0.28 -5.53
N LEU A 127 -40.69 0.81 -6.68
CA LEU A 127 -40.61 2.25 -6.91
C LEU A 127 -42.01 2.82 -7.22
N PRO A 128 -42.56 3.75 -6.42
CA PRO A 128 -43.83 4.40 -6.73
C PRO A 128 -43.63 5.44 -7.84
N LEU A 129 -43.83 5.05 -9.10
CA LEU A 129 -43.99 5.99 -10.21
C LEU A 129 -45.40 6.58 -10.17
N ARG A 130 -45.55 7.72 -9.48
CA ARG A 130 -46.66 8.66 -9.74
C ARG A 130 -46.26 9.55 -10.92
N LEU A 131 -46.72 9.20 -12.11
CA LEU A 131 -46.97 10.17 -13.18
C LEU A 131 -48.35 9.86 -13.76
N GLY A 132 -49.29 10.78 -13.52
CA GLY A 132 -50.57 10.80 -14.21
C GLY A 132 -50.41 11.44 -15.59
N GLY A 133 -51.17 10.94 -16.56
CA GLY A 133 -51.28 11.51 -17.91
C GLY A 133 -51.30 10.45 -19.01
N ASP A 134 -52.50 10.16 -19.49
CA ASP A 134 -52.90 9.47 -20.74
C ASP A 134 -52.07 8.29 -21.30
N SER A 135 -52.62 7.10 -21.07
CA SER A 135 -52.28 5.86 -21.77
C SER A 135 -53.13 5.69 -23.03
N SER A 136 -52.60 6.09 -24.19
CA SER A 136 -52.93 5.45 -25.49
C SER A 136 -52.08 6.03 -26.63
N SER A 137 -50.84 5.56 -26.75
CA SER A 137 -50.20 5.30 -28.05
C SER A 137 -48.75 4.84 -27.87
N ILE A 138 -48.37 3.85 -28.68
CA ILE A 138 -47.01 3.36 -28.95
C ILE A 138 -46.52 2.26 -27.99
N ILE A 139 -47.02 1.05 -28.24
CA ILE A 139 -46.27 -0.20 -28.09
C ILE A 139 -45.45 -0.37 -29.38
N GLY A 140 -44.13 -0.46 -29.27
CA GLY A 140 -43.24 -0.72 -30.41
C GLY A 140 -41.80 -1.02 -29.98
N ASN A 141 -41.40 -2.29 -30.15
CA ASN A 141 -40.05 -2.86 -30.21
C ASN A 141 -38.97 -2.40 -29.21
N ILE A 142 -38.74 -3.27 -28.22
CA ILE A 142 -37.52 -3.31 -27.40
C ILE A 142 -36.48 -4.14 -28.17
N SER A 143 -35.71 -3.49 -29.03
CA SER A 143 -34.51 -4.05 -29.65
C SER A 143 -33.64 -2.92 -30.21
N ASP A 144 -33.17 -2.00 -29.36
CA ASP A 144 -32.17 -0.97 -29.73
C ASP A 144 -31.55 -0.27 -28.50
N PHE A 145 -30.94 -1.05 -27.60
CA PHE A 145 -29.93 -0.51 -26.69
C PHE A 145 -28.55 -0.96 -27.17
N ARG A 146 -27.91 -0.10 -27.97
CA ARG A 146 -26.49 -0.18 -28.32
C ARG A 146 -25.67 0.17 -27.10
N ILE A 147 -24.94 -0.81 -26.59
CA ILE A 147 -23.84 -0.64 -25.64
C ILE A 147 -22.65 -0.04 -26.42
N LEU A 148 -22.18 1.11 -25.97
CA LEU A 148 -20.95 1.75 -26.44
C LEU A 148 -19.73 0.92 -26.01
N HIS A 149 -18.95 0.54 -27.03
CA HIS A 149 -17.72 -0.23 -27.04
C HIS A 149 -16.79 -0.14 -25.82
N THR A 150 -16.49 -1.30 -25.23
CA THR A 150 -15.22 -1.62 -24.59
C THR A 150 -14.30 -2.24 -25.65
N TYR A 151 -13.12 -1.67 -25.86
CA TYR A 151 -12.05 -2.32 -26.64
C TYR A 151 -11.40 -3.38 -25.75
N ASP A 152 -11.45 -4.63 -26.23
CA ASP A 152 -10.77 -5.80 -25.70
C ASP A 152 -9.66 -6.17 -26.70
N ASP A 153 -8.39 -5.98 -26.30
CA ASP A 153 -7.21 -6.34 -27.08
C ASP A 153 -6.56 -7.62 -26.51
N SER A 154 -7.33 -8.70 -26.38
CA SER A 154 -6.78 -10.04 -26.17
C SER A 154 -6.97 -10.90 -27.43
N GLY A 155 -6.04 -10.77 -28.37
CA GLY A 155 -5.91 -11.68 -29.51
C GLY A 155 -5.17 -12.96 -29.12
N ILE A 156 -5.91 -14.00 -28.74
CA ILE A 156 -5.45 -15.40 -28.80
C ILE A 156 -5.85 -15.94 -30.17
N VAL A 157 -4.88 -16.33 -30.99
CA VAL A 157 -5.12 -17.12 -32.21
C VAL A 157 -4.28 -18.39 -32.10
N ASP A 158 -4.96 -19.52 -32.22
CA ASP A 158 -4.40 -20.87 -32.23
C ASP A 158 -3.87 -21.22 -33.64
N GLU A 159 -2.88 -22.11 -33.68
CA GLU A 159 -1.86 -22.29 -34.72
C GLU A 159 -2.36 -22.78 -36.10
N LYS A 160 -1.73 -22.26 -37.18
CA LYS A 160 -1.11 -23.00 -38.32
C LYS A 160 -0.92 -22.08 -39.54
N ASN A 161 0.30 -21.60 -39.75
CA ASN A 161 0.99 -21.51 -41.06
C ASN A 161 2.30 -20.73 -40.91
N GLU A 162 3.38 -21.32 -41.43
CA GLU A 162 4.70 -20.71 -41.57
C GLU A 162 4.71 -19.62 -42.64
N ASP A 163 5.71 -18.73 -42.51
CA ASP A 163 6.07 -17.60 -43.38
C ASP A 163 5.15 -16.36 -43.35
N PHE A 164 5.55 -15.36 -42.54
CA PHE A 164 5.85 -13.99 -42.97
C PHE A 164 6.25 -13.15 -41.74
N ARG A 165 7.49 -12.66 -41.70
CA ARG A 165 7.97 -11.69 -40.68
C ARG A 165 7.49 -10.28 -41.04
N GLN A 166 6.52 -9.74 -40.29
CA GLN A 166 6.38 -8.31 -39.98
C GLN A 166 5.26 -8.10 -38.96
N SER A 167 5.48 -7.25 -37.94
CA SER A 167 4.51 -7.01 -36.88
C SER A 167 3.35 -6.12 -37.36
N PRO A 168 2.14 -6.21 -36.77
CA PRO A 168 1.02 -5.30 -37.05
C PRO A 168 1.35 -3.82 -36.81
N GLU A 169 2.29 -3.50 -35.91
CA GLU A 169 2.77 -2.13 -35.65
C GLU A 169 3.58 -1.57 -36.83
N ASP A 170 4.30 -2.41 -37.58
CA ASP A 170 5.05 -1.99 -38.77
C ASP A 170 4.12 -1.65 -39.94
N LYS A 171 2.95 -2.30 -40.03
CA LYS A 171 1.92 -1.96 -41.02
C LYS A 171 1.20 -0.65 -40.68
N LEU A 172 0.92 -0.40 -39.40
CA LEU A 172 0.25 0.82 -38.97
C LEU A 172 1.13 2.06 -39.18
N ASN A 173 2.43 1.95 -38.90
CA ASN A 173 3.38 3.05 -39.11
C ASN A 173 3.65 3.32 -40.60
N ALA A 174 3.66 2.29 -41.46
CA ALA A 174 3.82 2.45 -42.90
C ALA A 174 2.58 3.04 -43.61
N GLU A 175 1.39 2.92 -43.02
CA GLU A 175 0.14 3.52 -43.53
C GLU A 175 -0.01 5.00 -43.11
N PHE A 176 0.60 5.38 -41.99
CA PHE A 176 0.66 6.77 -41.52
C PHE A 176 1.62 7.63 -42.36
N ASP A 177 2.76 7.08 -42.77
CA ASP A 177 3.74 7.81 -43.60
C ASP A 177 3.29 8.00 -45.07
N LYS A 178 2.25 7.27 -45.53
CA LYS A 178 1.72 7.41 -46.90
C LYS A 178 0.61 8.45 -47.08
N ASN A 179 0.04 8.97 -45.99
CA ASN A 179 -1.13 9.86 -46.04
C ASN A 179 -0.85 11.28 -45.52
N ALA A 180 0.40 11.64 -45.27
CA ALA A 180 0.79 12.95 -44.74
C ALA A 180 0.71 14.13 -45.74
N ASP A 181 0.53 13.86 -47.05
CA ASP A 181 0.66 14.90 -48.10
C ASP A 181 -0.64 15.51 -48.64
N ASN A 182 -1.82 15.19 -48.11
CA ASN A 182 -3.08 15.71 -48.67
C ASN A 182 -4.02 16.30 -47.62
N PHE A 183 -3.64 17.41 -46.97
CA PHE A 183 -4.60 18.42 -46.53
C PHE A 183 -4.00 19.83 -46.61
N THR A 184 -4.34 20.52 -47.69
CA THR A 184 -4.09 21.96 -47.87
C THR A 184 -5.31 22.72 -47.35
N ILE A 185 -5.15 23.52 -46.29
CA ILE A 185 -6.08 24.61 -45.96
C ILE A 185 -5.27 25.92 -45.94
N TYR A 186 -5.65 26.80 -46.86
CA TYR A 186 -5.12 28.15 -47.05
C TYR A 186 -5.47 29.06 -45.87
N LEU A 187 -4.47 29.62 -45.19
CA LEU A 187 -4.61 30.90 -44.48
C LEU A 187 -3.38 31.79 -44.74
N ASN A 188 -3.66 32.95 -45.30
CA ASN A 188 -2.72 33.94 -45.80
C ASN A 188 -1.87 34.60 -44.69
N ASN A 189 -0.55 34.54 -44.89
CA ASN A 189 0.42 35.64 -44.81
C ASN A 189 0.40 36.60 -43.60
N LYS A 190 1.32 36.39 -42.65
CA LYS A 190 2.60 37.13 -42.56
C LYS A 190 3.39 36.72 -41.31
N TYR A 191 4.52 36.06 -41.53
CA TYR A 191 5.60 35.94 -40.55
C TYR A 191 6.35 37.27 -40.43
N THR A 192 6.61 37.70 -39.19
CA THR A 192 7.85 38.42 -38.87
C THR A 192 8.50 37.79 -37.65
N LYS A 193 9.79 37.53 -37.81
CA LYS A 193 10.71 36.83 -36.90
C LYS A 193 11.60 37.89 -36.25
N LYS A 194 11.60 38.04 -34.92
CA LYS A 194 12.81 38.38 -34.12
C LYS A 194 12.54 38.50 -32.62
N ASN A 195 13.29 37.69 -31.88
CA ASN A 195 14.03 37.92 -30.63
C ASN A 195 13.64 39.14 -29.76
N ASN A 196 13.28 38.86 -28.50
CA ASN A 196 13.91 39.36 -27.27
C ASN A 196 12.87 39.33 -26.14
N LEU A 197 12.99 38.38 -25.21
CA LEU A 197 12.41 38.55 -23.87
C LEU A 197 13.54 38.89 -22.90
N PRO A 198 13.57 40.10 -22.35
CA PRO A 198 14.44 40.42 -21.22
C PRO A 198 13.80 39.94 -19.91
N VAL A 199 14.67 39.54 -19.00
CA VAL A 199 14.40 39.42 -17.56
C VAL A 199 13.76 40.73 -17.06
N THR A 200 12.58 40.65 -16.43
CA THR A 200 12.13 41.72 -15.51
C THR A 200 11.21 41.20 -14.42
N GLN A 201 11.77 41.13 -13.21
CA GLN A 201 11.22 41.57 -11.93
C GLN A 201 9.70 41.50 -11.72
N PHE A 202 9.27 40.54 -10.90
CA PHE A 202 7.98 40.58 -10.23
C PHE A 202 7.90 41.77 -9.28
N LYS A 203 7.01 42.72 -9.57
CA LYS A 203 6.59 43.76 -8.62
C LYS A 203 5.32 43.28 -7.94
N VAL A 204 5.43 42.89 -6.67
CA VAL A 204 4.27 42.66 -5.79
C VAL A 204 3.55 44.00 -5.63
N ILE A 205 2.33 44.12 -6.18
CA ILE A 205 1.44 45.25 -5.90
C ILE A 205 0.50 44.80 -4.78
N ASN A 206 0.84 45.21 -3.56
CA ASN A 206 -0.06 45.22 -2.42
C ASN A 206 -0.79 46.57 -2.42
N GLN A 207 -2.08 46.59 -2.76
CA GLN A 207 -2.95 47.74 -2.48
C GLN A 207 -4.32 47.27 -2.00
N ASN A 208 -4.46 47.24 -0.68
CA ASN A 208 -5.74 47.41 0.00
C ASN A 208 -6.41 48.71 -0.45
N LYS A 209 -7.49 48.62 -1.21
CA LYS A 209 -8.52 49.67 -1.24
C LYS A 209 -9.90 49.02 -1.15
N PHE A 210 -10.52 49.24 0.00
CA PHE A 210 -11.92 48.98 0.26
C PHE A 210 -12.78 49.74 -0.76
N TYR A 211 -13.72 49.04 -1.40
CA TYR A 211 -14.87 49.66 -2.05
C TYR A 211 -16.14 49.16 -1.37
N THR A 212 -16.84 50.10 -0.74
CA THR A 212 -18.20 49.95 -0.23
C THR A 212 -19.18 49.76 -1.38
N SER A 213 -20.22 48.98 -1.11
CA SER A 213 -21.33 48.60 -2.00
C SER A 213 -21.96 49.77 -2.76
N PRO A 214 -22.45 49.51 -3.99
CA PRO A 214 -23.78 49.97 -4.37
C PRO A 214 -24.71 48.81 -4.75
N HIS A 215 -26.00 49.03 -4.48
CA HIS A 215 -27.14 48.20 -4.88
C HIS A 215 -27.10 47.80 -6.38
N PRO A 216 -27.71 46.66 -6.76
CA PRO A 216 -27.78 46.25 -8.15
C PRO A 216 -28.75 47.17 -8.91
N SER A 217 -28.23 48.10 -9.70
CA SER A 217 -29.00 48.75 -10.76
C SER A 217 -29.02 47.85 -12.00
N SER A 218 -30.18 47.81 -12.65
CA SER A 218 -30.59 46.93 -13.75
C SER A 218 -29.94 47.22 -15.11
N ASP A 219 -28.71 47.72 -15.14
CA ASP A 219 -28.00 47.93 -16.40
C ASP A 219 -27.15 46.70 -16.70
N MET A 220 -27.73 45.73 -17.43
CA MET A 220 -26.95 44.78 -18.22
C MET A 220 -26.18 45.55 -19.30
N MET A 221 -25.14 46.26 -18.90
CA MET A 221 -24.07 46.66 -19.79
C MET A 221 -23.61 45.42 -20.55
N ASN A 222 -23.76 45.47 -21.87
CA ASN A 222 -23.29 44.54 -22.90
C ASN A 222 -22.35 43.45 -22.34
N SER A 223 -22.88 42.24 -22.08
CA SER A 223 -22.17 41.15 -21.39
C SER A 223 -20.79 40.86 -21.99
N ALA A 224 -20.65 41.03 -23.32
CA ALA A 224 -19.38 40.95 -24.04
C ALA A 224 -18.31 41.95 -23.55
N LYS A 225 -18.70 43.19 -23.22
CA LYS A 225 -17.79 44.24 -22.73
C LYS A 225 -17.27 43.95 -21.31
N ILE A 226 -18.06 43.25 -20.50
CA ILE A 226 -17.66 42.81 -19.15
C ILE A 226 -16.72 41.61 -19.24
N LEU A 227 -17.01 40.64 -20.12
CA LEU A 227 -16.15 39.47 -20.36
C LEU A 227 -14.76 39.85 -20.89
N ASN A 228 -14.66 40.86 -21.74
CA ASN A 228 -13.38 41.37 -22.27
C ASN A 228 -12.50 42.12 -21.24
N GLN A 229 -12.98 42.31 -20.01
CA GLN A 229 -12.22 42.94 -18.92
C GLN A 229 -11.72 41.91 -17.89
N LEU A 230 -11.89 40.62 -18.18
CA LEU A 230 -11.45 39.54 -17.32
C LEU A 230 -9.99 39.17 -17.60
N GLU A 231 -9.27 38.85 -16.55
CA GLU A 231 -7.90 38.34 -16.64
C GLU A 231 -7.79 37.04 -15.83
N LEU A 232 -7.29 35.99 -16.48
CA LEU A 232 -7.05 34.69 -15.85
C LEU A 232 -5.59 34.64 -15.39
N VAL A 233 -5.39 34.41 -14.09
CA VAL A 233 -4.08 34.25 -13.48
C VAL A 233 -3.96 32.84 -12.94
N VAL A 234 -2.91 32.14 -13.37
CA VAL A 234 -2.51 30.82 -12.85
C VAL A 234 -1.33 31.02 -11.91
N SER A 235 -1.28 30.26 -10.82
CA SER A 235 -0.30 30.51 -9.75
C SER A 235 1.16 30.21 -10.12
N LYS A 236 1.40 29.32 -11.08
CA LYS A 236 2.73 28.90 -11.58
C LYS A 236 2.61 28.49 -13.05
N ASP A 237 3.75 28.47 -13.74
CA ASP A 237 3.83 27.95 -15.12
C ASP A 237 4.14 26.45 -15.15
N GLN A 238 4.70 25.89 -14.07
CA GLN A 238 5.05 24.48 -13.93
C GLN A 238 4.53 23.93 -12.60
N TYR A 239 4.01 22.70 -12.66
CA TYR A 239 3.44 21.99 -11.54
C TYR A 239 3.92 20.55 -11.50
N TYR A 240 4.24 20.06 -10.31
CA TYR A 240 4.33 18.62 -10.07
C TYR A 240 2.94 18.00 -9.91
N ARG A 241 2.82 16.68 -10.06
CA ARG A 241 1.51 15.99 -10.05
C ARG A 241 0.76 16.10 -8.73
N PHE A 242 1.47 16.33 -7.63
CA PHE A 242 0.86 16.55 -6.32
C PHE A 242 0.41 18.00 -6.09
N GLU A 243 0.65 18.92 -7.01
CA GLU A 243 0.30 20.32 -6.79
C GLU A 243 -1.11 20.63 -7.28
N LEU A 244 -1.89 21.34 -6.46
CA LEU A 244 -3.20 21.85 -6.85
C LEU A 244 -3.03 23.10 -7.74
N ILE A 245 -3.56 23.04 -8.95
CA ILE A 245 -3.49 24.15 -9.90
C ILE A 245 -4.56 25.18 -9.53
N ARG A 246 -4.14 26.25 -8.85
CA ARG A 246 -5.01 27.34 -8.43
C ARG A 246 -5.08 28.43 -9.49
N MET A 247 -6.32 28.81 -9.81
CA MET A 247 -6.68 29.83 -10.79
C MET A 247 -7.38 30.99 -10.07
N ASN A 248 -6.99 32.21 -10.41
CA ASN A 248 -7.66 33.43 -9.99
C ASN A 248 -8.19 34.16 -11.21
N LEU A 249 -9.40 34.68 -11.12
CA LEU A 249 -10.00 35.51 -12.15
C LEU A 249 -10.13 36.94 -11.61
N ILE A 250 -9.43 37.87 -12.25
CA ILE A 250 -9.51 39.29 -11.92
C ILE A 250 -10.64 39.88 -12.76
N ALA A 251 -11.57 40.57 -12.09
CA ALA A 251 -12.70 41.23 -12.72
C ALA A 251 -12.84 42.65 -12.17
N LYS A 252 -13.02 43.64 -13.06
CA LYS A 252 -13.26 45.04 -12.66
C LYS A 252 -14.66 45.25 -12.08
N ASN A 253 -15.61 44.43 -12.48
CA ASN A 253 -17.01 44.46 -12.05
C ASN A 253 -17.41 43.09 -11.51
N LYS A 254 -18.48 43.04 -10.70
CA LYS A 254 -19.10 41.76 -10.32
C LYS A 254 -19.58 41.04 -11.58
N ILE A 255 -19.25 39.76 -11.68
CA ILE A 255 -19.68 38.88 -12.78
C ILE A 255 -20.48 37.69 -12.26
N ASN A 256 -21.30 37.11 -13.13
CA ASN A 256 -21.93 35.82 -12.85
C ASN A 256 -20.93 34.68 -13.15
N VAL A 257 -20.19 34.24 -12.14
CA VAL A 257 -19.20 33.16 -12.28
C VAL A 257 -19.81 31.82 -12.69
N SER A 258 -21.11 31.60 -12.46
CA SER A 258 -21.80 30.36 -12.88
C SER A 258 -21.97 30.26 -14.40
N ASP A 259 -21.92 31.39 -15.10
CA ASP A 259 -21.93 31.47 -16.57
C ASP A 259 -20.58 31.05 -17.17
N LEU A 260 -19.51 31.03 -16.37
CA LEU A 260 -18.20 30.61 -16.85
C LEU A 260 -18.08 29.09 -16.83
N ARG A 261 -17.42 28.58 -17.87
CA ARG A 261 -17.00 27.19 -18.01
C ARG A 261 -15.49 27.17 -18.12
N VAL A 262 -14.84 26.43 -17.22
CA VAL A 262 -13.39 26.23 -17.25
C VAL A 262 -13.11 24.80 -17.67
N VAL A 263 -12.36 24.61 -18.74
CA VAL A 263 -11.88 23.29 -19.17
C VAL A 263 -10.36 23.28 -19.17
N VAL A 264 -9.77 22.14 -18.83
CA VAL A 264 -8.33 21.92 -18.89
C VAL A 264 -8.04 20.95 -20.02
N MET A 265 -7.12 21.31 -20.90
CA MET A 265 -6.80 20.55 -22.09
C MET A 265 -5.34 20.10 -22.09
N TYR A 266 -5.11 18.90 -22.63
CA TYR A 266 -3.80 18.38 -23.04
C TYR A 266 -3.86 18.07 -24.54
N GLY A 267 -3.16 18.87 -25.34
CA GLY A 267 -3.38 18.90 -26.79
C GLY A 267 -4.84 19.30 -27.11
N SER A 268 -5.55 18.45 -27.84
CA SER A 268 -6.97 18.63 -28.18
C SER A 268 -7.93 17.94 -27.20
N TYR A 269 -7.42 17.23 -26.18
CA TYR A 269 -8.23 16.44 -25.26
C TYR A 269 -8.55 17.23 -24.00
N ILE A 270 -9.82 17.23 -23.59
CA ILE A 270 -10.21 17.71 -22.26
C ILE A 270 -9.78 16.67 -21.23
N ILE A 271 -9.01 17.10 -20.24
CA ILE A 271 -8.57 16.25 -19.13
C ILE A 271 -9.46 16.52 -17.92
N PRO A 272 -10.26 15.54 -17.49
CA PRO A 272 -11.16 15.72 -16.35
C PRO A 272 -10.41 16.10 -15.07
N ASN A 273 -11.05 16.89 -14.23
CA ASN A 273 -10.61 17.12 -12.86
C ASN A 273 -10.78 15.83 -12.04
N THR A 274 -10.07 15.70 -10.93
CA THR A 274 -10.27 14.60 -9.97
C THR A 274 -11.75 14.50 -9.56
N GLY A 275 -12.33 13.31 -9.74
CA GLY A 275 -13.78 13.06 -9.70
C GLY A 275 -14.42 12.89 -11.10
N GLY A 276 -13.71 13.18 -12.18
CA GLY A 276 -14.23 12.98 -13.55
C GLY A 276 -15.11 14.12 -14.06
N ALA A 277 -15.13 15.28 -13.39
CA ALA A 277 -15.78 16.47 -13.92
C ALA A 277 -14.91 17.10 -15.01
N ASN A 278 -15.46 17.26 -16.22
CA ASN A 278 -14.77 17.92 -17.33
C ASN A 278 -14.60 19.44 -17.13
N ASP A 279 -15.45 20.02 -16.27
CA ASP A 279 -15.47 21.44 -16.00
C ASP A 279 -14.99 21.75 -14.58
N VAL A 280 -14.28 22.86 -14.44
CA VAL A 280 -13.93 23.47 -13.14
C VAL A 280 -14.82 24.70 -12.93
N GLU A 281 -15.31 24.88 -11.70
CA GLU A 281 -16.20 25.99 -11.34
C GLU A 281 -15.42 27.11 -10.65
N PHE A 282 -15.65 28.35 -11.09
CA PHE A 282 -15.23 29.54 -10.35
C PHE A 282 -16.20 29.85 -9.21
N ARG A 283 -15.66 30.35 -8.09
CA ARG A 283 -16.45 30.83 -6.95
C ARG A 283 -15.86 32.09 -6.35
N TYR A 284 -16.70 32.86 -5.67
CA TYR A 284 -16.25 33.99 -4.86
C TYR A 284 -15.71 33.50 -3.51
N ARG A 285 -14.51 33.96 -3.13
CA ARG A 285 -13.87 33.74 -1.83
C ARG A 285 -13.17 35.02 -1.41
N ASN A 286 -13.55 35.61 -0.28
CA ASN A 286 -12.94 36.85 0.25
C ASN A 286 -12.78 37.95 -0.82
N ASN A 287 -13.84 38.19 -1.60
CA ASN A 287 -13.86 39.11 -2.76
C ASN A 287 -12.94 38.76 -3.94
N GLN A 288 -12.33 37.58 -3.95
CA GLN A 288 -11.58 37.03 -5.09
C GLN A 288 -12.42 35.99 -5.81
N ILE A 289 -12.22 35.84 -7.13
CA ILE A 289 -12.84 34.77 -7.91
C ILE A 289 -11.79 33.69 -8.11
N VAL A 290 -12.03 32.50 -7.57
CA VAL A 290 -11.03 31.42 -7.51
C VAL A 290 -11.58 30.11 -8.06
N ALA A 291 -10.71 29.32 -8.65
CA ALA A 291 -10.96 27.95 -9.07
C ALA A 291 -9.73 27.08 -8.78
N ALA A 292 -9.92 25.77 -8.72
CA ALA A 292 -8.85 24.82 -8.48
C ALA A 292 -9.03 23.56 -9.33
N TYR A 293 -7.93 23.13 -9.95
CA TYR A 293 -7.87 21.91 -10.75
C TYR A 293 -6.88 20.92 -10.13
N ALA A 294 -7.35 19.68 -9.95
CA ALA A 294 -6.58 18.56 -9.44
C ALA A 294 -6.39 17.55 -10.57
N PRO A 295 -5.18 17.40 -11.13
CA PRO A 295 -4.93 16.72 -12.41
C PRO A 295 -5.08 15.18 -12.35
N GLY A 296 -5.46 14.62 -11.20
CA GLY A 296 -5.52 13.17 -11.00
C GLY A 296 -4.17 12.60 -10.55
N TYR A 297 -4.08 11.28 -10.40
CA TYR A 297 -2.90 10.64 -9.81
C TYR A 297 -1.70 10.53 -10.76
N ASN A 298 -1.96 10.18 -12.02
CA ASN A 298 -0.93 10.05 -13.05
C ASN A 298 -1.39 10.70 -14.37
N PRO A 299 -1.59 12.04 -14.40
CA PRO A 299 -1.87 12.76 -15.64
C PRO A 299 -0.71 12.63 -16.63
N PRO A 300 -0.95 12.79 -17.95
CA PRO A 300 0.12 13.04 -18.92
C PRO A 300 1.07 14.15 -18.46
N LEU A 301 2.35 14.02 -18.79
CA LEU A 301 3.33 15.09 -18.57
C LEU A 301 3.37 15.99 -19.81
N GLY A 302 3.70 17.27 -19.62
CA GLY A 302 3.88 18.23 -20.72
C GLY A 302 2.95 19.42 -20.63
N ASN A 303 2.63 20.00 -21.78
CA ASN A 303 1.90 21.27 -21.89
C ASN A 303 0.39 21.09 -21.76
N TYR A 304 -0.21 21.92 -20.93
CA TYR A 304 -1.64 22.02 -20.70
C TYR A 304 -2.13 23.43 -21.00
N THR A 305 -3.41 23.53 -21.36
CA THR A 305 -4.10 24.82 -21.54
C THR A 305 -5.38 24.85 -20.72
N ILE A 306 -5.54 25.88 -19.89
CA ILE A 306 -6.80 26.23 -19.26
C ILE A 306 -7.56 27.12 -20.24
N LEU A 307 -8.80 26.76 -20.58
CA LEU A 307 -9.70 27.60 -21.34
C LEU A 307 -10.90 28.00 -20.48
N VAL A 308 -11.19 29.30 -20.44
CA VAL A 308 -12.40 29.86 -19.83
C VAL A 308 -13.31 30.36 -20.93
N LYS A 309 -14.53 29.82 -20.98
CA LYS A 309 -15.58 30.19 -21.94
C LYS A 309 -16.83 30.66 -21.19
N SER A 310 -17.68 31.43 -21.87
CA SER A 310 -19.02 31.79 -21.37
C SER A 310 -20.03 30.79 -21.92
N LYS A 311 -20.94 30.33 -21.07
CA LYS A 311 -22.05 29.45 -21.46
C LYS A 311 -23.12 30.23 -22.24
N SER A 312 -23.38 31.48 -21.84
CA SER A 312 -24.36 32.35 -22.48
C SER A 312 -23.84 33.12 -23.70
N ASN A 313 -22.53 33.24 -23.87
CA ASN A 313 -21.90 33.88 -25.03
C ASN A 313 -20.82 32.96 -25.67
N PRO A 314 -21.23 31.99 -26.50
CA PRO A 314 -20.31 31.04 -27.14
C PRO A 314 -19.28 31.69 -28.09
N ASP A 315 -19.64 32.84 -28.68
CA ASP A 315 -18.79 33.58 -29.63
C ASP A 315 -17.67 34.35 -28.93
N TRP A 316 -17.72 34.48 -27.60
CA TRP A 316 -16.63 35.07 -26.85
C TRP A 316 -15.35 34.22 -27.02
N PRO A 317 -14.22 34.82 -27.46
CA PRO A 317 -12.96 34.09 -27.64
C PRO A 317 -12.48 33.38 -26.37
N GLY A 318 -12.91 33.83 -25.20
CA GLY A 318 -12.54 33.26 -23.92
C GLY A 318 -11.20 33.75 -23.41
N LEU A 319 -10.78 33.19 -22.28
CA LEU A 319 -9.42 33.35 -21.75
C LEU A 319 -8.68 32.04 -21.89
N ALA A 320 -7.38 32.12 -22.11
CA ALA A 320 -6.49 30.98 -22.13
C ALA A 320 -5.28 31.24 -21.24
N ALA A 321 -4.84 30.21 -20.52
CA ALA A 321 -3.57 30.21 -19.82
C ALA A 321 -2.89 28.86 -20.02
N ALA A 322 -1.58 28.87 -20.25
CA ALA A 322 -0.80 27.65 -20.40
C ALA A 322 -0.09 27.32 -19.08
N PHE A 323 0.11 26.03 -18.82
CA PHE A 323 0.97 25.53 -17.76
C PHE A 323 1.56 24.17 -18.15
N GLN A 324 2.51 23.67 -17.38
CA GLN A 324 3.08 22.34 -17.57
C GLN A 324 2.88 21.46 -16.35
N ILE A 325 2.57 20.18 -16.57
CA ILE A 325 2.75 19.14 -15.56
C ILE A 325 4.10 18.47 -15.81
N ILE A 326 4.97 18.52 -14.82
CA ILE A 326 6.32 17.98 -14.87
C ILE A 326 6.49 16.85 -13.86
N ALA A 327 7.49 16.01 -14.08
CA ALA A 327 7.95 15.01 -13.12
C ALA A 327 9.39 15.30 -12.71
N ARG A 328 9.76 14.89 -11.51
CA ARG A 328 11.15 14.98 -11.06
C ARG A 328 11.96 13.82 -11.64
N GLU A 329 13.19 14.10 -12.08
CA GLU A 329 14.14 13.04 -12.42
C GLU A 329 14.58 12.31 -11.15
N VAL A 330 14.52 10.98 -11.18
CA VAL A 330 14.84 10.14 -10.04
C VAL A 330 16.26 9.61 -10.22
N PRO A 331 17.17 9.77 -9.23
CA PRO A 331 18.52 9.21 -9.29
C PRO A 331 18.49 7.70 -9.51
N ALA A 332 19.37 7.17 -10.36
CA ALA A 332 19.47 5.72 -10.56
C ALA A 332 19.95 5.03 -9.27
N ILE A 333 19.42 3.82 -9.00
CA ILE A 333 19.93 2.92 -7.97
C ILE A 333 20.66 1.73 -8.59
N PRO A 334 21.53 1.02 -7.84
CA PRO A 334 22.21 -0.17 -8.35
C PRO A 334 21.22 -1.20 -8.91
N LYS A 335 21.62 -1.88 -9.99
CA LYS A 335 20.83 -3.00 -10.54
C LYS A 335 20.80 -4.14 -9.53
N GLY A 336 19.62 -4.72 -9.32
CA GLY A 336 19.43 -5.78 -8.34
C GLY A 336 19.59 -5.31 -6.89
N PHE A 337 19.20 -4.06 -6.61
CA PHE A 337 19.25 -3.46 -5.29
C PHE A 337 18.45 -4.28 -4.28
N SER A 338 19.05 -4.56 -3.13
CA SER A 338 18.47 -5.37 -2.07
C SER A 338 18.57 -4.64 -0.73
N VAL A 339 17.48 -4.70 0.03
CA VAL A 339 17.40 -4.09 1.35
C VAL A 339 16.93 -5.08 2.38
N VAL A 340 17.47 -5.01 3.58
CA VAL A 340 16.91 -5.65 4.77
C VAL A 340 16.53 -4.57 5.76
N ASN A 341 15.28 -4.57 6.27
CA ASN A 341 14.87 -3.60 7.29
C ASN A 341 14.65 -4.22 8.67
N MET A 342 14.63 -3.37 9.70
CA MET A 342 14.39 -3.72 11.10
C MET A 342 13.43 -2.74 11.77
N GLU A 343 12.31 -3.25 12.29
CA GLU A 343 11.32 -2.45 13.03
C GLU A 343 11.49 -2.55 14.55
N TRP A 344 12.71 -2.30 15.07
CA TRP A 344 13.00 -2.50 16.49
C TRP A 344 13.70 -1.32 17.17
N THR A 345 13.04 -0.77 18.19
CA THR A 345 13.49 0.40 18.93
C THR A 345 13.95 0.09 20.36
N VAL A 346 14.00 -1.18 20.77
CA VAL A 346 14.62 -1.57 22.05
C VAL A 346 16.12 -1.80 21.81
N PRO A 347 17.01 -1.34 22.72
CA PRO A 347 18.45 -1.54 22.58
C PRO A 347 18.85 -3.01 22.34
N VAL A 348 19.55 -3.29 21.23
CA VAL A 348 19.91 -4.65 20.82
C VAL A 348 21.07 -5.25 21.62
N ASN A 349 21.87 -4.43 22.31
CA ASN A 349 23.08 -4.85 23.02
C ASN A 349 22.82 -5.87 24.16
N GLY A 350 21.59 -5.94 24.69
CA GLY A 350 21.20 -6.89 25.73
C GLY A 350 20.72 -8.24 25.22
N TYR A 351 20.70 -8.47 23.91
CA TYR A 351 20.12 -9.68 23.31
C TYR A 351 21.19 -10.60 22.73
N THR A 352 21.04 -11.90 23.01
CA THR A 352 21.73 -12.95 22.26
C THR A 352 21.04 -13.15 20.92
N VAL A 353 21.80 -13.03 19.84
CA VAL A 353 21.30 -13.17 18.47
C VAL A 353 21.97 -14.38 17.84
N PRO A 354 21.22 -15.33 17.25
CA PRO A 354 21.82 -16.47 16.55
C PRO A 354 22.66 -15.98 15.36
N GLY A 355 23.84 -16.56 15.18
CA GLY A 355 24.71 -16.36 14.02
C GLY A 355 24.25 -17.19 12.83
N VAL A 356 24.75 -16.83 11.64
CA VAL A 356 24.44 -17.51 10.36
C VAL A 356 24.88 -18.98 10.36
N ASP A 357 25.94 -19.28 11.10
CA ASP A 357 26.51 -20.61 11.31
C ASP A 357 25.81 -21.41 12.42
N GLY A 358 24.77 -20.86 13.04
CA GLY A 358 24.07 -21.46 14.18
C GLY A 358 24.72 -21.20 15.54
N SER A 359 25.86 -20.50 15.59
CA SER A 359 26.45 -20.04 16.85
C SER A 359 25.53 -19.06 17.58
N SER A 360 25.71 -18.88 18.89
CA SER A 360 25.04 -17.79 19.62
C SER A 360 26.02 -16.63 19.75
N GLY A 361 25.61 -15.42 19.34
CA GLY A 361 26.44 -14.24 19.39
C GLY A 361 25.72 -13.00 19.89
N ASN A 362 26.30 -11.84 19.61
CA ASN A 362 25.80 -10.53 20.04
C ASN A 362 25.00 -9.84 18.92
N PHE A 363 24.67 -8.57 19.12
CA PHE A 363 23.91 -7.77 18.16
C PHE A 363 24.53 -7.66 16.75
N GLU A 364 25.84 -7.88 16.58
CA GLU A 364 26.51 -7.79 15.28
C GLU A 364 25.95 -8.85 14.30
N ASN A 365 25.46 -9.98 14.82
CA ASN A 365 24.84 -11.03 14.03
C ASN A 365 23.61 -10.54 13.23
N ILE A 366 22.96 -9.45 13.66
CA ILE A 366 21.85 -8.83 12.88
C ILE A 366 22.36 -8.39 11.50
N ILE A 367 23.54 -7.76 11.45
CA ILE A 367 24.17 -7.34 10.20
C ILE A 367 24.79 -8.53 9.47
N GLU A 368 25.31 -9.54 10.17
CA GLU A 368 25.77 -10.78 9.51
C GLU A 368 24.63 -11.48 8.75
N TRP A 369 23.41 -11.50 9.29
CA TRP A 369 22.23 -11.98 8.57
C TRP A 369 21.88 -11.11 7.35
N ALA A 370 21.98 -9.79 7.47
CA ALA A 370 21.77 -8.89 6.32
C ALA A 370 22.83 -9.12 5.22
N ALA A 371 24.10 -9.29 5.59
CA ALA A 371 25.19 -9.63 4.68
C ALA A 371 25.01 -11.02 4.06
N PHE A 372 24.50 -11.99 4.83
CA PHE A 372 24.16 -13.32 4.33
C PHE A 372 23.07 -13.26 3.25
N MET A 373 22.05 -12.43 3.49
CA MET A 373 20.98 -12.14 2.52
C MET A 373 21.43 -11.27 1.34
N ASP A 374 22.71 -10.90 1.28
CA ASP A 374 23.32 -10.13 0.18
C ASP A 374 22.65 -8.75 0.00
N ALA A 375 22.37 -8.08 1.12
CA ALA A 375 21.76 -6.75 1.16
C ALA A 375 22.77 -5.64 0.78
N ASP A 376 22.32 -4.68 -0.02
CA ASP A 376 23.07 -3.45 -0.33
C ASP A 376 22.87 -2.39 0.75
N ALA A 377 21.70 -2.41 1.40
CA ALA A 377 21.36 -1.49 2.48
C ALA A 377 20.63 -2.17 3.63
N PHE A 378 20.82 -1.62 4.84
CA PHE A 378 20.11 -1.98 6.05
C PHE A 378 19.31 -0.78 6.56
N TRP A 379 17.98 -0.87 6.59
CA TRP A 379 17.10 0.23 6.99
C TRP A 379 16.48 -0.02 8.37
N MET A 380 16.57 0.93 9.30
CA MET A 380 16.07 0.69 10.66
C MET A 380 15.19 1.80 11.22
N LEU A 381 14.17 1.39 11.98
CA LEU A 381 13.31 2.30 12.71
C LEU A 381 14.15 2.97 13.80
N THR A 382 14.42 4.25 13.62
CA THR A 382 15.28 5.00 14.54
C THR A 382 14.46 5.97 15.38
N ALA A 383 13.51 6.69 14.76
CA ALA A 383 12.67 7.66 15.43
C ALA A 383 11.21 7.17 15.52
N GLN A 384 10.81 6.74 16.71
CA GLN A 384 9.44 6.29 17.01
C GLN A 384 8.85 7.07 18.18
N THR A 385 7.58 7.45 18.06
CA THR A 385 6.79 7.97 19.18
C THR A 385 5.82 6.87 19.61
N THR A 386 5.94 6.35 20.83
CA THR A 386 5.08 5.28 21.35
C THR A 386 4.65 5.51 22.79
N GLY A 387 3.40 5.22 23.11
CA GLY A 387 2.92 5.28 24.50
C GLY A 387 3.32 4.09 25.36
N TRP A 388 4.04 3.11 24.79
CA TRP A 388 4.62 2.00 25.57
C TRP A 388 5.94 2.37 26.26
N ASN A 389 6.51 3.54 25.91
CA ASN A 389 7.77 3.99 26.48
C ASN A 389 7.53 5.24 27.35
N PRO A 390 7.82 5.18 28.66
CA PRO A 390 7.57 6.28 29.58
C PRO A 390 8.46 7.52 29.35
N GLU A 391 9.50 7.42 28.52
CA GLU A 391 10.36 8.57 28.19
C GLU A 391 9.69 9.58 27.25
N ILE A 392 8.62 9.16 26.56
CA ILE A 392 7.93 10.01 25.59
C ILE A 392 7.22 11.16 26.31
N SER A 393 7.51 12.38 25.86
CA SER A 393 6.92 13.61 26.35
C SER A 393 6.84 14.65 25.24
N ALA A 394 6.18 15.78 25.50
CA ALA A 394 6.10 16.88 24.54
C ALA A 394 7.48 17.44 24.15
N LYS A 395 8.47 17.35 25.04
CA LYS A 395 9.86 17.79 24.79
C LYS A 395 10.71 16.70 24.12
N ASN A 396 10.48 15.43 24.49
CA ASN A 396 11.22 14.29 23.97
C ASN A 396 10.24 13.31 23.31
N PRO A 397 9.88 13.53 22.03
CA PRO A 397 8.86 12.74 21.37
C PRO A 397 9.36 11.41 20.79
N TRP A 398 10.67 11.13 20.87
CA TRP A 398 11.29 9.98 20.23
C TRP A 398 11.83 8.99 21.26
N THR A 399 11.73 7.70 20.96
CA THR A 399 12.36 6.66 21.79
C THR A 399 13.87 6.69 21.64
N SER A 400 14.61 6.60 22.75
CA SER A 400 16.08 6.64 22.76
C SER A 400 16.72 5.35 22.23
N GLY A 401 16.03 4.23 22.31
CA GLY A 401 16.59 2.93 21.93
C GLY A 401 16.85 2.76 20.43
N GLY A 402 16.04 3.40 19.57
CA GLY A 402 16.30 3.41 18.12
C GLY A 402 17.62 4.10 17.77
N PHE A 403 17.93 5.22 18.42
CA PHE A 403 19.21 5.94 18.23
C PHE A 403 20.40 5.12 18.73
N LYS A 404 20.28 4.46 19.89
CA LYS A 404 21.32 3.55 20.41
C LYS A 404 21.58 2.39 19.44
N ASN A 405 20.52 1.85 18.84
CA ASN A 405 20.66 0.79 17.84
C ASN A 405 21.39 1.28 16.59
N LEU A 406 21.12 2.51 16.14
CA LEU A 406 21.81 3.12 15.00
C LEU A 406 23.31 3.29 15.27
N GLU A 407 23.67 3.80 16.45
CA GLU A 407 25.08 3.95 16.89
C GLU A 407 25.83 2.60 16.92
N LEU A 408 25.14 1.52 17.30
CA LEU A 408 25.74 0.18 17.39
C LEU A 408 25.84 -0.51 16.03
N LEU A 409 24.79 -0.45 15.21
CA LEU A 409 24.68 -1.26 13.99
C LEU A 409 25.31 -0.60 12.77
N ALA A 410 25.31 0.73 12.66
CA ALA A 410 25.84 1.41 11.47
C ALA A 410 27.33 1.14 11.24
N PRO A 411 28.23 1.21 12.25
CA PRO A 411 29.64 0.87 12.04
C PRO A 411 29.85 -0.58 11.63
N VAL A 412 28.99 -1.50 12.08
CA VAL A 412 29.06 -2.92 11.69
C VAL A 412 28.62 -3.09 10.24
N ALA A 413 27.53 -2.42 9.83
CA ALA A 413 27.03 -2.41 8.45
C ALA A 413 28.08 -1.86 7.48
N HIS A 414 28.70 -0.72 7.80
CA HIS A 414 29.73 -0.11 6.95
C HIS A 414 30.98 -1.00 6.80
N ARG A 415 31.43 -1.69 7.87
CA ARG A 415 32.53 -2.68 7.76
C ARG A 415 32.22 -3.83 6.80
N LYS A 416 30.94 -4.08 6.52
CA LYS A 416 30.46 -5.11 5.59
C LYS A 416 30.06 -4.54 4.23
N ASN A 417 30.34 -3.25 3.97
CA ASN A 417 29.93 -2.51 2.77
C ASN A 417 28.40 -2.46 2.59
N ILE A 418 27.65 -2.47 3.68
CA ILE A 418 26.19 -2.31 3.68
C ILE A 418 25.87 -0.86 4.06
N LEU A 419 25.12 -0.17 3.20
CA LEU A 419 24.68 1.19 3.45
C LEU A 419 23.62 1.23 4.56
N MET A 420 23.60 2.29 5.35
CA MET A 420 22.73 2.42 6.52
C MET A 420 21.58 3.40 6.27
N GLY A 421 20.35 2.98 6.52
CA GLY A 421 19.17 3.86 6.49
C GLY A 421 18.56 4.03 7.87
N ALA A 422 18.22 5.27 8.23
CA ALA A 422 17.44 5.58 9.42
C ALA A 422 16.06 6.14 9.03
N TYR A 423 14.99 5.56 9.57
CA TYR A 423 13.63 6.05 9.30
C TYR A 423 12.84 6.50 10.52
N ILE A 424 11.87 7.35 10.20
CA ILE A 424 10.94 7.98 11.12
C ILE A 424 9.56 7.33 10.91
N MET A 425 8.95 6.86 12.00
CA MET A 425 7.54 6.47 11.99
C MET A 425 6.69 7.73 12.06
N THR A 426 6.20 8.21 10.91
CA THR A 426 5.82 9.61 10.69
C THR A 426 4.51 10.00 11.35
N TYR A 427 3.36 9.50 10.90
CA TYR A 427 2.04 9.91 11.44
C TYR A 427 1.32 8.81 12.21
N TYR A 428 1.92 7.63 12.39
CA TYR A 428 1.41 6.57 13.27
C TYR A 428 2.11 6.60 14.63
N THR A 429 1.36 6.49 15.74
CA THR A 429 1.94 6.46 17.09
C THR A 429 1.34 5.33 17.94
N PRO A 430 2.01 4.16 18.03
CA PRO A 430 1.48 3.04 18.81
C PRO A 430 1.34 3.39 20.30
N GLY A 431 0.49 2.64 21.01
CA GLY A 431 0.26 2.85 22.44
C GLY A 431 -0.32 4.22 22.82
N ASN A 432 -0.88 4.97 21.85
CA ASN A 432 -1.35 6.35 22.03
C ASN A 432 -0.23 7.37 22.31
N GLY A 433 0.96 7.15 21.74
CA GLY A 433 2.15 8.01 21.91
C GLY A 433 1.87 9.50 21.64
N LYS A 434 1.00 9.81 20.67
CA LYS A 434 0.59 11.19 20.35
C LYS A 434 0.12 12.02 21.56
N LYS A 435 -0.57 11.39 22.52
CA LYS A 435 -1.08 12.10 23.70
C LYS A 435 0.06 12.60 24.58
N TYR A 436 1.07 11.75 24.80
CA TYR A 436 2.23 12.09 25.63
C TYR A 436 3.16 13.11 24.94
N ALA A 437 3.29 12.99 23.62
CA ALA A 437 4.07 13.91 22.80
C ALA A 437 3.38 15.25 22.50
N GLY A 438 2.11 15.41 22.89
CA GLY A 438 1.33 16.64 22.69
C GLY A 438 1.01 16.90 21.22
N TYR A 439 0.67 15.86 20.46
CA TYR A 439 0.28 15.97 19.05
C TYR A 439 -1.23 15.97 18.86
N ASP A 440 -1.69 16.73 17.86
CA ASP A 440 -3.09 16.76 17.46
C ASP A 440 -3.50 15.41 16.86
N PRO A 441 -4.59 14.79 17.34
CA PRO A 441 -5.03 13.51 16.84
C PRO A 441 -5.61 13.65 15.43
N SER A 442 -5.41 12.61 14.62
CA SER A 442 -6.26 12.42 13.45
C SER A 442 -7.60 11.83 13.88
N LEU A 443 -8.70 12.29 13.29
CA LEU A 443 -10.05 11.93 13.69
C LEU A 443 -10.65 10.85 12.76
N GLY A 444 -11.13 9.78 13.36
CA GLY A 444 -12.01 8.77 12.76
C GLY A 444 -13.49 9.09 12.97
N TYR A 445 -14.36 8.24 12.42
CA TYR A 445 -15.81 8.33 12.54
C TYR A 445 -16.41 6.94 12.79
N ASP A 446 -17.10 6.82 13.93
CA ASP A 446 -17.82 5.62 14.32
C ASP A 446 -19.26 5.70 13.79
N ARG A 447 -19.59 4.82 12.84
CA ARG A 447 -20.91 4.75 12.21
C ARG A 447 -22.00 4.33 13.20
N SER A 448 -21.67 3.51 14.19
CA SER A 448 -22.65 2.97 15.15
C SER A 448 -23.14 4.04 16.12
N THR A 449 -22.25 4.94 16.54
CA THR A 449 -22.57 6.01 17.49
C THR A 449 -22.75 7.37 16.83
N GLY A 450 -22.34 7.53 15.57
CA GLY A 450 -22.32 8.80 14.85
C GLY A 450 -21.30 9.80 15.40
N ARG A 451 -20.29 9.33 16.16
CA ARG A 451 -19.33 10.18 16.87
C ARG A 451 -17.97 10.20 16.15
N LEU A 452 -17.29 11.33 16.27
CA LEU A 452 -15.87 11.43 15.93
C LEU A 452 -15.04 10.82 17.06
N THR A 453 -13.98 10.11 16.70
CA THR A 453 -13.10 9.42 17.65
C THR A 453 -11.64 9.69 17.31
N ASP A 454 -10.77 9.71 18.31
CA ASP A 454 -9.34 9.77 18.08
C ASP A 454 -8.87 8.46 17.45
N SER A 455 -8.17 8.57 16.33
CA SER A 455 -7.49 7.42 15.71
C SER A 455 -6.13 7.16 16.37
N TYR A 456 -5.42 6.11 15.92
CA TYR A 456 -4.02 5.89 16.32
C TYR A 456 -3.03 6.85 15.63
N HIS A 457 -3.49 7.59 14.62
CA HIS A 457 -2.67 8.50 13.84
C HIS A 457 -2.67 9.93 14.41
N VAL A 458 -1.61 10.66 14.08
CA VAL A 458 -1.48 12.11 14.27
C VAL A 458 -2.07 12.79 13.05
N SER A 459 -2.73 13.94 13.22
CA SER A 459 -3.23 14.71 12.10
C SER A 459 -2.07 15.16 11.20
N ILE A 460 -2.25 15.03 9.89
CA ILE A 460 -1.29 15.56 8.90
C ILE A 460 -1.24 17.11 8.89
N ALA A 461 -2.14 17.77 9.62
CA ALA A 461 -2.13 19.20 9.88
C ALA A 461 -1.44 19.57 11.21
N CYS A 462 -0.90 18.60 11.97
CA CYS A 462 -0.25 18.89 13.25
C CYS A 462 1.12 19.56 13.05
N ASP A 463 1.19 20.87 13.27
CA ASP A 463 2.41 21.68 13.13
C ASP A 463 3.55 21.24 14.05
N LYS A 464 3.23 20.81 15.27
CA LYS A 464 4.25 20.29 16.19
C LYS A 464 4.89 19.03 15.62
N ARG A 465 4.08 18.09 15.12
CA ARG A 465 4.59 16.84 14.56
C ARG A 465 5.47 17.09 13.34
N TYR A 466 5.00 17.96 12.44
CA TYR A 466 5.77 18.39 11.28
C TYR A 466 7.16 18.92 11.68
N ARG A 467 7.23 19.85 12.65
CA ARG A 467 8.51 20.41 13.13
C ARG A 467 9.42 19.35 13.77
N ASP A 468 8.86 18.45 14.57
CA ASP A 468 9.66 17.37 15.18
C ASP A 468 10.25 16.44 14.10
N ILE A 469 9.51 16.15 13.02
CA ILE A 469 9.99 15.38 11.87
C ILE A 469 11.12 16.12 11.13
N VAL A 470 10.96 17.42 10.87
CA VAL A 470 12.01 18.24 10.24
C VAL A 470 13.29 18.23 11.07
N ASN A 471 13.18 18.41 12.38
CA ASN A 471 14.32 18.44 13.29
C ASN A 471 15.09 17.11 13.23
N ILE A 472 14.41 15.98 13.38
CA ILE A 472 15.08 14.67 13.40
C ILE A 472 15.60 14.26 12.02
N ALA A 473 14.92 14.62 10.94
CA ALA A 473 15.43 14.42 9.58
C ALA A 473 16.71 15.24 9.34
N SER A 474 16.80 16.46 9.89
CA SER A 474 18.02 17.28 9.82
C SER A 474 19.18 16.65 10.60
N GLU A 475 18.89 15.99 11.73
CA GLU A 475 19.90 15.23 12.47
C GLU A 475 20.41 14.02 11.67
N PHE A 476 19.52 13.26 11.03
CA PHE A 476 19.91 12.16 10.13
C PHE A 476 20.73 12.66 8.92
N GLN A 477 20.37 13.80 8.35
CA GLN A 477 21.14 14.43 7.27
C GLN A 477 22.58 14.74 7.69
N LYS A 478 22.81 15.16 8.94
CA LYS A 478 24.15 15.50 9.46
C LYS A 478 24.95 14.31 9.98
N ASN A 479 24.31 13.15 10.17
CA ASN A 479 24.96 11.98 10.73
C ASN A 479 25.67 11.17 9.64
N ASP A 480 27.00 11.06 9.68
CA ASP A 480 27.79 10.33 8.69
C ASP A 480 27.54 8.81 8.71
N ASN A 481 26.97 8.28 9.80
CA ASN A 481 26.55 6.88 9.89
C ASN A 481 25.21 6.59 9.20
N VAL A 482 24.58 7.60 8.57
CA VAL A 482 23.30 7.46 7.87
C VAL A 482 23.50 7.79 6.40
N ASP A 483 23.24 6.84 5.53
CA ASP A 483 23.34 6.97 4.07
C ASP A 483 21.98 7.30 3.43
N PHE A 484 20.88 6.84 4.04
CA PHE A 484 19.51 7.06 3.57
C PHE A 484 18.63 7.66 4.67
N ILE A 485 17.61 8.44 4.29
CA ILE A 485 16.56 8.93 5.22
C ILE A 485 15.17 8.41 4.82
N GLY A 486 14.46 7.79 5.75
CA GLY A 486 13.18 7.14 5.47
C GLY A 486 11.99 7.77 6.18
N PHE A 487 10.85 7.80 5.50
CA PHE A 487 9.57 8.17 6.09
C PHE A 487 8.59 7.01 5.97
N ASP A 488 8.40 6.30 7.08
CA ASP A 488 7.37 5.26 7.18
C ASP A 488 6.10 5.84 7.81
N PHE A 489 4.95 5.22 7.58
CA PHE A 489 3.64 5.72 8.02
C PHE A 489 3.42 7.21 7.69
N ILE A 490 3.97 7.68 6.57
CA ILE A 490 3.72 9.01 6.02
C ILE A 490 2.39 8.97 5.26
N ARG A 491 1.30 8.80 6.02
CA ARG A 491 -0.06 8.57 5.51
C ARG A 491 -1.08 8.83 6.61
N THR A 492 -2.34 8.99 6.22
CA THR A 492 -3.44 8.81 7.17
C THR A 492 -3.78 7.32 7.27
N GLY A 493 -4.52 6.93 8.29
CA GLY A 493 -5.23 5.66 8.29
C GLY A 493 -6.28 5.60 7.17
N HIS A 494 -6.80 4.40 6.93
CA HIS A 494 -7.86 4.20 5.93
C HIS A 494 -9.14 4.98 6.29
N LEU A 495 -9.49 4.98 7.58
CA LEU A 495 -10.76 5.44 8.14
C LEU A 495 -10.62 6.63 9.10
N ASP A 496 -9.57 7.43 8.93
CA ASP A 496 -9.34 8.65 9.69
C ASP A 496 -8.87 9.79 8.77
N GLY A 497 -8.50 10.92 9.36
CA GLY A 497 -8.15 12.15 8.65
C GLY A 497 -9.31 13.12 8.47
N TYR A 498 -10.50 12.85 9.04
CA TYR A 498 -11.69 13.67 8.79
C TYR A 498 -11.57 15.10 9.32
N GLU A 499 -10.66 15.38 10.24
CA GLU A 499 -10.37 16.73 10.70
C GLU A 499 -9.95 17.68 9.57
N ASN A 500 -9.46 17.12 8.44
CA ASN A 500 -9.11 17.87 7.23
C ASN A 500 -10.32 18.15 6.32
N GLY A 501 -11.49 17.57 6.60
CA GLY A 501 -12.69 17.62 5.75
C GLY A 501 -13.10 19.03 5.31
N PRO A 502 -13.14 20.04 6.20
CA PRO A 502 -13.43 21.42 5.81
C PRO A 502 -12.46 21.97 4.75
N GLN A 503 -11.17 21.66 4.86
CA GLN A 503 -10.16 22.08 3.88
C GLN A 503 -10.35 21.32 2.55
N VAL A 504 -10.71 20.04 2.59
CA VAL A 504 -10.98 19.23 1.39
C VAL A 504 -12.20 19.76 0.65
N VAL A 505 -13.28 20.07 1.37
CA VAL A 505 -14.48 20.69 0.82
C VAL A 505 -14.13 21.96 0.07
N GLU A 506 -13.28 22.77 0.68
CA GLU A 506 -12.79 24.00 0.08
C GLU A 506 -11.93 23.69 -1.17
N ASP A 507 -10.81 23.00 -1.03
CA ASP A 507 -9.84 22.82 -2.13
C ASP A 507 -10.39 22.02 -3.32
N MET A 508 -11.26 21.04 -3.07
CA MET A 508 -11.78 20.13 -4.10
C MET A 508 -13.16 20.53 -4.62
N ASN A 509 -13.66 21.70 -4.21
CA ASN A 509 -14.97 22.26 -4.54
C ASN A 509 -16.09 21.21 -4.37
N ILE A 510 -16.19 20.64 -3.17
CA ILE A 510 -17.23 19.65 -2.87
C ILE A 510 -18.55 20.40 -2.65
N LYS A 511 -19.62 19.95 -3.32
CA LYS A 511 -20.96 20.52 -3.15
C LYS A 511 -21.46 20.26 -1.73
N VAL A 512 -21.85 21.33 -1.06
CA VAL A 512 -22.36 21.34 0.32
C VAL A 512 -23.75 21.99 0.38
N PRO A 513 -24.61 21.59 1.33
CA PRO A 513 -25.87 22.30 1.57
C PRO A 513 -25.62 23.73 2.07
N LYS A 514 -26.57 24.66 1.87
CA LYS A 514 -26.44 26.05 2.36
C LYS A 514 -26.14 26.11 3.87
N SER A 515 -26.79 25.26 4.66
CA SER A 515 -26.58 25.16 6.10
C SER A 515 -25.17 24.76 6.50
N TYR A 516 -24.37 24.16 5.61
CA TYR A 516 -22.99 23.77 5.90
C TYR A 516 -22.14 24.95 6.37
N TYR A 517 -22.32 26.12 5.75
CA TYR A 517 -21.50 27.28 6.08
C TYR A 517 -21.73 27.80 7.50
N ASP A 518 -22.95 27.63 8.00
CA ASP A 518 -23.38 28.01 9.36
C ASP A 518 -23.09 26.93 10.41
N MET A 519 -22.66 25.73 10.00
CA MET A 519 -22.33 24.64 10.94
C MET A 519 -21.08 24.98 11.78
N PRO A 520 -21.08 24.63 13.08
CA PRO A 520 -19.87 24.59 13.89
C PRO A 520 -18.80 23.68 13.27
N TYR A 521 -17.52 23.96 13.55
CA TYR A 521 -16.40 23.25 12.93
C TYR A 521 -16.47 21.72 13.08
N LEU A 522 -16.80 21.21 14.26
CA LEU A 522 -16.95 19.77 14.50
C LEU A 522 -18.12 19.16 13.70
N GLU A 523 -19.20 19.90 13.50
CA GLU A 523 -20.32 19.43 12.68
C GLU A 523 -19.97 19.43 11.19
N LYS A 524 -19.12 20.35 10.72
CA LYS A 524 -18.55 20.30 9.36
C LYS A 524 -17.71 19.05 9.13
N ILE A 525 -16.89 18.66 10.13
CA ILE A 525 -16.10 17.42 10.09
C ILE A 525 -17.03 16.19 10.06
N LYS A 526 -18.02 16.13 10.96
CA LYS A 526 -19.01 15.04 10.98
C LYS A 526 -19.77 14.93 9.67
N TRP A 527 -20.21 16.06 9.11
CA TRP A 527 -20.90 16.08 7.82
C TRP A 527 -20.04 15.46 6.72
N PHE A 528 -18.75 15.81 6.68
CA PHE A 528 -17.81 15.27 5.69
C PHE A 528 -17.58 13.76 5.90
N ALA A 529 -17.39 13.33 7.15
CA ALA A 529 -17.24 11.92 7.49
C ALA A 529 -18.48 11.11 7.08
N LYS A 530 -19.70 11.59 7.36
CA LYS A 530 -20.97 10.98 6.92
C LYS A 530 -21.06 10.87 5.40
N LYS A 531 -20.66 11.92 4.69
CA LYS A 531 -20.67 11.92 3.22
C LYS A 531 -19.79 10.81 2.63
N ILE A 532 -18.68 10.49 3.28
CA ILE A 532 -17.77 9.41 2.89
C ILE A 532 -18.24 8.04 3.38
N ARG A 533 -18.74 7.96 4.63
CA ARG A 533 -18.89 6.69 5.36
C ARG A 533 -20.31 6.14 5.39
N ASP A 534 -21.31 7.01 5.36
CA ASP A 534 -22.71 6.64 5.46
C ASP A 534 -23.42 6.75 4.10
N ASN A 535 -22.98 7.70 3.27
CA ASN A 535 -23.57 7.93 1.96
C ASN A 535 -22.78 7.30 0.80
N ASP A 536 -21.56 6.81 1.06
CA ASP A 536 -20.64 6.25 0.06
C ASP A 536 -20.51 7.11 -1.21
N ASP A 537 -20.41 8.43 -1.04
CA ASP A 537 -20.29 9.36 -2.18
C ASP A 537 -18.93 9.20 -2.86
N LEU A 538 -18.90 8.36 -3.91
CA LEU A 538 -17.71 8.01 -4.68
C LEU A 538 -16.95 9.23 -5.20
N GLN A 539 -17.66 10.29 -5.61
CA GLN A 539 -17.05 11.53 -6.10
C GLN A 539 -16.26 12.23 -5.00
N THR A 540 -16.85 12.31 -3.81
CA THR A 540 -16.18 12.84 -2.63
C THR A 540 -15.04 11.94 -2.17
N ILE A 541 -15.20 10.62 -2.21
CA ILE A 541 -14.17 9.65 -1.84
C ILE A 541 -12.94 9.78 -2.75
N ILE A 542 -13.11 9.85 -4.07
CA ILE A 542 -11.99 9.99 -5.02
C ILE A 542 -11.24 11.30 -4.77
N LYS A 543 -11.97 12.41 -4.62
CA LYS A 543 -11.39 13.72 -4.30
C LYS A 543 -10.66 13.72 -2.96
N TRP A 544 -11.22 13.06 -1.94
CA TRP A 544 -10.63 12.92 -0.63
C TRP A 544 -9.33 12.11 -0.66
N ARG A 545 -9.33 10.94 -1.30
CA ARG A 545 -8.15 10.08 -1.44
C ARG A 545 -7.02 10.83 -2.15
N TRP A 546 -7.34 11.53 -3.25
CA TRP A 546 -6.35 12.33 -3.99
C TRP A 546 -5.82 13.49 -3.16
N TRP A 547 -6.70 14.24 -2.47
CA TRP A 547 -6.29 15.36 -1.62
C TRP A 547 -5.35 14.91 -0.50
N ARG A 548 -5.57 13.73 0.08
CA ARG A 548 -4.62 13.18 1.06
C ARG A 548 -3.27 12.84 0.42
N ALA A 549 -3.26 12.14 -0.72
CA ALA A 549 -2.03 11.79 -1.43
C ALA A 549 -1.21 13.04 -1.78
N GLN A 550 -1.86 14.07 -2.30
CA GLN A 550 -1.21 15.34 -2.63
C GLN A 550 -0.67 16.03 -1.37
N ARG A 551 -1.43 16.01 -0.27
CA ARG A 551 -1.03 16.67 0.98
C ARG A 551 0.18 15.97 1.61
N VAL A 552 0.20 14.64 1.60
CA VAL A 552 1.32 13.84 2.10
C VAL A 552 2.58 14.08 1.26
N ALA A 553 2.47 14.06 -0.08
CA ALA A 553 3.59 14.38 -0.96
C ALA A 553 4.11 15.81 -0.75
N SER A 554 3.21 16.78 -0.58
CA SER A 554 3.58 18.15 -0.22
C SER A 554 4.35 18.24 1.10
N ILE A 555 3.93 17.48 2.12
CA ILE A 555 4.63 17.41 3.41
C ILE A 555 6.04 16.82 3.22
N ILE A 556 6.18 15.73 2.46
CA ILE A 556 7.50 15.14 2.15
C ILE A 556 8.42 16.18 1.51
N ASN A 557 7.94 16.84 0.44
CA ASN A 557 8.73 17.85 -0.25
C ASN A 557 9.13 18.99 0.69
N GLN A 558 8.22 19.45 1.55
CA GLN A 558 8.54 20.51 2.51
C GLN A 558 9.52 20.04 3.60
N VAL A 559 9.41 18.80 4.09
CA VAL A 559 10.39 18.25 5.04
C VAL A 559 11.78 18.18 4.40
N ILE A 560 11.89 17.71 3.15
CA ILE A 560 13.15 17.65 2.41
C ILE A 560 13.78 19.04 2.30
N LEU A 561 12.99 20.06 1.95
CA LEU A 561 13.47 21.44 1.84
C LEU A 561 13.89 22.03 3.19
N ASP A 562 13.04 21.91 4.22
CA ASP A 562 13.27 22.56 5.51
C ASP A 562 14.38 21.87 6.31
N ALA A 563 14.50 20.54 6.21
CA ALA A 563 15.60 19.78 6.79
C ALA A 563 16.87 19.81 5.94
N ARG A 564 16.80 20.37 4.72
CA ARG A 564 17.88 20.44 3.71
C ARG A 564 18.48 19.06 3.39
N ILE A 565 17.61 18.09 3.17
CA ILE A 565 18.01 16.71 2.87
C ILE A 565 18.64 16.65 1.48
N THR A 566 19.86 16.10 1.41
CA THR A 566 20.55 15.77 0.15
C THR A 566 20.81 14.28 0.01
N LYS A 567 20.68 13.51 1.10
CA LYS A 567 20.75 12.05 1.08
C LYS A 567 19.53 11.47 0.37
N PRO A 568 19.66 10.28 -0.26
CA PRO A 568 18.51 9.61 -0.86
C PRO A 568 17.39 9.38 0.17
N VAL A 569 16.17 9.69 -0.26
CA VAL A 569 14.96 9.54 0.57
C VAL A 569 14.19 8.31 0.12
N TRP A 570 13.67 7.53 1.07
CA TRP A 570 12.72 6.47 0.76
C TRP A 570 11.43 6.57 1.58
N VAL A 571 10.38 5.93 1.06
CA VAL A 571 9.08 5.78 1.73
C VAL A 571 8.57 4.36 1.57
N PHE A 572 7.60 3.97 2.39
CA PHE A 572 6.85 2.73 2.23
C PHE A 572 5.44 3.01 1.73
N THR A 573 5.02 2.30 0.69
CA THR A 573 3.66 2.36 0.13
C THR A 573 2.95 1.03 0.34
N LEU A 574 1.71 1.08 0.84
CA LEU A 574 0.89 -0.13 0.93
C LEU A 574 0.49 -0.60 -0.47
N GLY A 575 0.63 -1.90 -0.74
CA GLY A 575 0.33 -2.50 -2.04
C GLY A 575 -1.09 -2.23 -2.55
N TRP A 576 -2.06 -2.13 -1.63
CA TRP A 576 -3.47 -2.00 -1.91
C TRP A 576 -3.87 -0.71 -2.62
N GLU A 577 -4.53 -0.82 -3.78
CA GLU A 577 -4.92 0.31 -4.64
C GLU A 577 -3.75 1.30 -4.87
N HIS A 578 -2.51 0.80 -4.97
CA HIS A 578 -1.32 1.65 -5.10
C HIS A 578 -1.15 2.65 -3.94
N GLY A 579 -1.68 2.34 -2.75
CA GLY A 579 -1.64 3.18 -1.56
C GLY A 579 -2.71 4.30 -1.51
N LYS A 580 -3.50 4.47 -2.57
CA LYS A 580 -4.46 5.60 -2.71
C LYS A 580 -5.48 5.66 -1.59
N GLN A 581 -5.94 4.51 -1.11
CA GLN A 581 -6.90 4.44 0.00
C GLN A 581 -6.37 4.98 1.34
N HIS A 582 -5.05 5.14 1.47
CA HIS A 582 -4.36 5.70 2.64
C HIS A 582 -3.78 7.09 2.38
N GLY A 583 -4.06 7.69 1.22
CA GLY A 583 -3.47 8.98 0.85
C GLY A 583 -1.99 8.87 0.53
N GLN A 584 -1.60 7.81 -0.17
CA GLN A 584 -0.27 7.63 -0.74
C GLN A 584 -0.37 7.57 -2.26
N ASP A 585 0.68 7.97 -2.95
CA ASP A 585 0.79 7.80 -4.38
C ASP A 585 2.27 7.78 -4.82
N PRO A 586 2.76 6.69 -5.46
CA PRO A 586 4.14 6.56 -5.89
C PRO A 586 4.62 7.73 -6.76
N TYR A 587 3.85 8.14 -7.75
CA TYR A 587 4.24 9.18 -8.69
C TYR A 587 4.36 10.55 -8.01
N MET A 588 3.42 10.88 -7.14
CA MET A 588 3.51 12.09 -6.30
C MET A 588 4.69 12.05 -5.33
N PHE A 589 5.04 10.88 -4.80
CA PHE A 589 6.22 10.72 -3.95
C PHE A 589 7.52 10.99 -4.69
N PHE A 590 7.70 10.43 -5.90
CA PHE A 590 8.89 10.73 -6.71
C PHE A 590 9.00 12.23 -7.03
N ASP A 591 7.88 12.87 -7.42
CA ASP A 591 7.85 14.31 -7.69
C ASP A 591 8.21 15.14 -6.44
N ALA A 592 7.79 14.68 -5.25
CA ALA A 592 8.11 15.30 -3.97
C ALA A 592 9.58 15.17 -3.56
N GLY A 593 10.38 14.36 -4.27
CA GLY A 593 11.81 14.16 -4.00
C GLY A 593 12.15 12.81 -3.38
N VAL A 594 11.20 11.88 -3.28
CA VAL A 594 11.50 10.50 -2.90
C VAL A 594 12.38 9.85 -3.97
N THR A 595 13.46 9.20 -3.54
CA THR A 595 14.38 8.47 -4.41
C THR A 595 13.93 7.03 -4.61
N ILE A 596 13.36 6.39 -3.59
CA ILE A 596 12.91 4.98 -3.61
C ILE A 596 11.53 4.86 -2.98
N ASP A 597 10.60 4.19 -3.66
CA ASP A 597 9.30 3.80 -3.09
C ASP A 597 9.28 2.28 -2.85
N ALA A 598 9.17 1.89 -1.58
CA ALA A 598 9.17 0.49 -1.15
C ALA A 598 7.72 -0.02 -1.00
N VAL A 599 7.27 -0.78 -1.99
CA VAL A 599 5.90 -1.31 -2.05
C VAL A 599 5.78 -2.60 -1.24
N MET A 600 4.91 -2.56 -0.24
CA MET A 600 4.62 -3.68 0.65
C MET A 600 3.58 -4.62 0.02
N LEU A 601 3.96 -5.87 -0.21
CA LEU A 601 3.13 -6.90 -0.86
C LEU A 601 2.51 -7.93 0.11
N TYR A 602 2.65 -7.68 1.40
CA TYR A 602 2.08 -8.49 2.48
C TYR A 602 0.75 -7.93 3.00
N GLU A 603 0.15 -8.58 4.00
CA GLU A 603 -1.23 -8.30 4.46
C GLU A 603 -2.29 -8.56 3.38
N ALA A 604 -1.99 -9.45 2.44
CA ALA A 604 -2.89 -9.86 1.37
C ALA A 604 -3.09 -11.37 1.42
N SER A 605 -4.33 -11.81 1.25
CA SER A 605 -4.63 -13.19 0.89
C SER A 605 -3.99 -13.58 -0.45
N GLU A 606 -3.92 -14.85 -0.78
CA GLU A 606 -3.40 -15.26 -2.10
C GLU A 606 -4.19 -14.61 -3.27
N THR A 607 -5.53 -14.65 -3.21
CA THR A 607 -6.42 -14.02 -4.20
C THR A 607 -6.18 -12.53 -4.27
N GLN A 608 -6.03 -11.91 -3.11
CA GLN A 608 -5.76 -10.50 -2.98
C GLN A 608 -4.40 -10.11 -3.58
N PHE A 609 -3.36 -10.90 -3.36
CA PHE A 609 -2.05 -10.71 -3.96
C PHE A 609 -2.11 -10.81 -5.50
N ARG A 610 -2.83 -11.81 -6.05
CA ARG A 610 -3.04 -11.90 -7.51
C ARG A 610 -3.69 -10.63 -8.06
N ASN A 611 -4.69 -10.09 -7.35
CA ASN A 611 -5.33 -8.83 -7.74
C ASN A 611 -4.37 -7.65 -7.70
N LEU A 612 -3.45 -7.58 -6.72
CA LEU A 612 -2.39 -6.59 -6.72
C LEU A 612 -1.55 -6.68 -8.00
N MET A 613 -1.16 -7.89 -8.41
CA MET A 613 -0.33 -8.11 -9.60
C MET A 613 -1.04 -7.79 -10.92
N VAL A 614 -2.38 -7.65 -10.92
CA VAL A 614 -3.15 -7.10 -12.05
C VAL A 614 -3.23 -5.57 -11.97
N GLN A 615 -3.41 -5.01 -10.78
CA GLN A 615 -3.61 -3.57 -10.59
C GLN A 615 -2.35 -2.75 -10.81
N TRP A 616 -1.21 -3.18 -10.28
CA TRP A 616 0.07 -2.45 -10.32
C TRP A 616 0.58 -2.14 -11.74
N PRO A 617 0.71 -3.10 -12.66
CA PRO A 617 1.23 -2.82 -14.00
C PRO A 617 0.32 -1.88 -14.80
N ASN A 618 -0.99 -1.87 -14.54
CA ASN A 618 -1.91 -0.93 -15.18
C ASN A 618 -1.66 0.53 -14.78
N TYR A 619 -1.10 0.73 -13.58
CA TYR A 619 -0.82 2.04 -13.00
C TYR A 619 0.63 2.51 -13.22
N MET A 620 1.61 1.63 -12.94
CA MET A 620 3.03 1.90 -13.08
C MET A 620 3.50 1.56 -14.51
N ARG A 621 3.48 2.56 -15.39
CA ARG A 621 3.82 2.42 -16.82
C ARG A 621 5.23 2.91 -17.15
N ASP A 622 5.75 3.82 -16.34
CA ASP A 622 7.00 4.51 -16.58
C ASP A 622 8.15 3.88 -15.77
N HIS A 623 9.26 3.58 -16.43
CA HIS A 623 10.43 2.91 -15.85
C HIS A 623 11.44 3.89 -15.21
N ARG A 624 11.15 5.20 -15.21
CA ARG A 624 11.98 6.25 -14.58
C ARG A 624 11.98 6.23 -13.06
N ASN A 625 10.96 5.62 -12.45
CA ASN A 625 10.81 5.56 -11.00
C ASN A 625 11.58 4.38 -10.40
N ASN A 626 12.05 4.53 -9.15
CA ASN A 626 12.66 3.42 -8.41
C ASN A 626 11.66 2.80 -7.43
N VAL A 627 10.76 1.97 -7.95
CA VAL A 627 9.95 1.09 -7.10
C VAL A 627 10.76 -0.16 -6.77
N ILE A 628 10.82 -0.49 -5.48
CA ILE A 628 11.26 -1.79 -4.98
C ILE A 628 10.08 -2.49 -4.30
N VAL A 629 10.09 -3.82 -4.27
CA VAL A 629 8.97 -4.60 -3.71
C VAL A 629 9.43 -5.50 -2.57
N GLY A 630 8.56 -5.79 -1.61
CA GLY A 630 8.95 -6.60 -0.46
C GLY A 630 7.80 -7.23 0.29
N ASN A 631 8.13 -8.25 1.05
CA ASN A 631 7.22 -9.01 1.89
C ASN A 631 7.67 -8.96 3.36
N ALA A 632 6.74 -9.21 4.29
CA ALA A 632 7.04 -9.32 5.71
C ALA A 632 7.25 -10.79 6.12
N CYS A 633 8.23 -11.03 6.99
CA CYS A 633 8.48 -12.35 7.57
C CYS A 633 7.50 -12.65 8.74
N ASP A 634 6.20 -12.69 8.44
CA ASP A 634 5.16 -13.08 9.40
C ASP A 634 4.23 -14.13 8.78
N VAL A 635 4.22 -15.32 9.38
CA VAL A 635 3.39 -16.46 8.96
C VAL A 635 1.90 -16.14 8.89
N ARG A 636 1.42 -15.12 9.63
CA ARG A 636 0.01 -14.70 9.63
C ARG A 636 -0.34 -13.78 8.47
N LEU A 637 0.66 -13.17 7.84
CA LEU A 637 0.52 -12.21 6.75
C LEU A 637 0.80 -12.84 5.38
N LEU A 638 1.18 -14.12 5.37
CA LEU A 638 1.57 -14.90 4.21
C LEU A 638 0.77 -16.21 4.21
N ASP A 639 -0.49 -16.13 3.78
CA ASP A 639 -1.25 -17.30 3.36
C ASP A 639 -0.88 -17.66 1.91
N GLY A 640 -1.02 -18.91 1.49
CA GLY A 640 -0.84 -19.21 0.07
C GLY A 640 -0.55 -20.65 -0.26
N ARG A 641 -0.24 -20.85 -1.55
CA ARG A 641 -0.30 -22.13 -2.26
C ARG A 641 0.64 -23.19 -1.70
N SER A 642 1.78 -22.75 -1.16
CA SER A 642 2.84 -23.65 -0.70
C SER A 642 2.54 -24.31 0.65
N GLY A 643 1.65 -23.71 1.46
CA GLY A 643 1.49 -24.09 2.87
C GLY A 643 2.75 -23.87 3.72
N HIS A 644 3.83 -23.31 3.16
CA HIS A 644 5.10 -22.99 3.83
C HIS A 644 5.42 -21.51 3.66
N PRO A 645 5.19 -20.65 4.68
CA PRO A 645 5.27 -19.20 4.54
C PRO A 645 6.56 -18.63 3.92
N PRO A 646 7.77 -19.18 4.16
CA PRO A 646 8.98 -18.75 3.45
C PRO A 646 8.89 -18.96 1.93
N LEU A 647 8.33 -20.07 1.46
CA LEU A 647 8.14 -20.26 0.01
C LEU A 647 7.14 -19.25 -0.55
N GLU A 648 6.04 -19.01 0.16
CA GLU A 648 5.08 -17.98 -0.26
C GLU A 648 5.73 -16.58 -0.34
N TYR A 649 6.57 -16.22 0.63
CA TYR A 649 7.38 -15.01 0.59
C TYR A 649 8.22 -14.93 -0.69
N TYR A 650 8.91 -16.02 -1.05
CA TYR A 650 9.74 -16.07 -2.26
C TYR A 650 8.93 -15.76 -3.51
N TRP A 651 7.82 -16.50 -3.69
CA TRP A 651 6.96 -16.39 -4.87
C TRP A 651 6.38 -15.00 -5.01
N ARG A 652 5.82 -14.45 -3.94
CA ARG A 652 5.24 -13.10 -3.95
C ARG A 652 6.28 -12.03 -4.25
N THR A 653 7.49 -12.19 -3.72
CA THR A 653 8.59 -11.25 -3.95
C THR A 653 9.05 -11.27 -5.41
N LEU A 654 9.27 -12.44 -5.99
CA LEU A 654 9.66 -12.56 -7.40
C LEU A 654 8.55 -12.17 -8.37
N GLU A 655 7.30 -12.54 -8.09
CA GLU A 655 6.18 -12.15 -8.93
C GLU A 655 5.97 -10.63 -8.88
N GLY A 656 6.04 -10.04 -7.68
CA GLY A 656 6.08 -8.59 -7.49
C GLY A 656 7.19 -7.93 -8.29
N TYR A 657 8.41 -8.46 -8.19
CA TYR A 657 9.57 -7.93 -8.92
C TYR A 657 9.32 -7.93 -10.43
N LYS A 658 8.72 -9.00 -10.96
CA LYS A 658 8.47 -9.15 -12.40
C LYS A 658 7.28 -8.33 -12.92
N LYS A 659 6.27 -8.09 -12.08
CA LYS A 659 4.95 -7.58 -12.53
C LYS A 659 4.57 -6.21 -12.01
N ILE A 660 5.36 -5.57 -11.13
CA ILE A 660 4.96 -4.27 -10.56
C ILE A 660 4.83 -3.18 -11.64
N TYR A 661 5.62 -3.25 -12.72
CA TYR A 661 5.52 -2.37 -13.89
C TYR A 661 4.90 -3.09 -15.09
N ARG A 662 4.28 -2.32 -16.00
CA ARG A 662 3.70 -2.86 -17.25
C ARG A 662 4.74 -3.46 -18.18
N SER A 663 5.87 -2.78 -18.34
CA SER A 663 6.85 -3.01 -19.40
C SER A 663 8.26 -3.26 -18.88
N SER A 664 8.43 -3.35 -17.57
CA SER A 664 9.73 -3.59 -16.94
C SER A 664 9.58 -4.32 -15.61
N GLN A 665 10.70 -4.55 -14.94
CA GLN A 665 10.76 -5.14 -13.60
C GLN A 665 10.93 -4.04 -12.55
N ALA A 666 10.68 -4.36 -11.28
CA ALA A 666 11.04 -3.50 -10.16
C ALA A 666 12.56 -3.21 -10.16
N LYS A 667 13.00 -2.15 -9.49
CA LYS A 667 14.45 -1.83 -9.44
C LYS A 667 15.21 -2.61 -8.37
N GLY A 668 14.49 -3.30 -7.50
CA GLY A 668 15.05 -4.04 -6.38
C GLY A 668 13.97 -4.70 -5.53
N ILE A 669 14.42 -5.34 -4.46
CA ILE A 669 13.55 -5.98 -3.47
C ILE A 669 13.94 -5.59 -2.04
N PHE A 670 13.02 -5.74 -1.09
CA PHE A 670 13.33 -5.59 0.33
C PHE A 670 12.74 -6.69 1.20
N PHE A 671 13.49 -7.07 2.23
CA PHE A 671 13.08 -7.96 3.30
C PHE A 671 12.50 -7.17 4.46
N HIS A 672 11.21 -7.38 4.74
CA HIS A 672 10.54 -6.64 5.79
C HIS A 672 10.60 -7.32 7.17
N ASP A 673 11.30 -6.64 8.08
CA ASP A 673 11.40 -6.79 9.53
C ASP A 673 12.23 -7.98 10.01
N ILE A 674 13.56 -7.93 9.84
CA ILE A 674 14.50 -8.96 10.35
C ILE A 674 14.32 -9.28 11.83
N SER A 675 13.83 -8.32 12.59
CA SER A 675 13.52 -8.49 14.00
C SER A 675 12.51 -9.64 14.19
N ARG A 676 11.43 -9.69 13.41
CA ARG A 676 10.45 -10.78 13.44
C ARG A 676 11.05 -12.12 13.06
N ALA A 677 11.91 -12.18 12.05
CA ALA A 677 12.59 -13.41 11.65
C ALA A 677 13.48 -13.96 12.77
N LEU A 678 14.19 -13.09 13.49
CA LEU A 678 15.05 -13.50 14.60
C LEU A 678 14.29 -14.15 15.76
N TRP A 679 13.01 -13.80 15.98
CA TRP A 679 12.18 -14.40 17.03
C TRP A 679 11.03 -15.28 16.50
N SER A 680 11.01 -15.59 15.20
CA SER A 680 9.98 -16.44 14.59
C SER A 680 10.15 -17.92 14.93
N SER A 681 11.29 -18.33 15.49
CA SER A 681 11.49 -19.72 15.96
C SER A 681 10.42 -20.14 17.00
N LYS A 682 9.94 -19.19 17.82
CA LYS A 682 8.80 -19.40 18.73
C LYS A 682 7.47 -19.68 18.01
N ARG A 683 7.40 -19.37 16.72
CA ARG A 683 6.26 -19.59 15.82
C ARG A 683 6.52 -20.70 14.80
N GLY A 684 7.59 -21.49 14.99
CA GLY A 684 7.87 -22.69 14.22
C GLY A 684 8.76 -22.51 12.99
N ILE A 685 9.13 -21.29 12.60
CA ILE A 685 10.02 -21.06 11.44
C ILE A 685 11.29 -20.34 11.89
N PRO A 686 12.48 -20.94 11.77
CA PRO A 686 13.73 -20.31 12.17
C PRO A 686 14.19 -19.20 11.20
N VAL A 687 15.01 -18.26 11.69
CA VAL A 687 15.53 -17.12 10.89
C VAL A 687 16.25 -17.55 9.62
N ASN A 688 16.96 -18.68 9.68
CA ASN A 688 17.76 -19.17 8.58
C ASN A 688 16.90 -19.54 7.36
N GLU A 689 15.70 -20.07 7.53
CA GLU A 689 14.80 -20.35 6.41
C GLU A 689 14.33 -19.07 5.71
N TRP A 690 13.98 -18.04 6.48
CA TRP A 690 13.63 -16.72 5.93
C TRP A 690 14.81 -16.10 5.18
N ALA A 691 16.00 -16.16 5.78
CA ALA A 691 17.21 -15.57 5.23
C ALA A 691 17.66 -16.28 3.95
N ILE A 692 17.62 -17.61 3.92
CA ILE A 692 17.93 -18.43 2.73
C ILE A 692 17.01 -18.06 1.57
N ILE A 693 15.70 -17.99 1.82
CA ILE A 693 14.72 -17.64 0.80
C ILE A 693 14.98 -16.23 0.27
N ASN A 694 15.19 -15.26 1.16
CA ASN A 694 15.43 -13.90 0.72
C ASN A 694 16.72 -13.79 -0.08
N GLY A 695 17.80 -14.38 0.41
CA GLY A 695 19.06 -14.45 -0.31
C GLY A 695 18.89 -15.08 -1.70
N ALA A 696 18.09 -16.15 -1.81
CA ALA A 696 17.80 -16.79 -3.10
C ALA A 696 17.03 -15.82 -4.03
N ALA A 697 16.05 -15.08 -3.51
CA ALA A 697 15.31 -14.07 -4.29
C ALA A 697 16.23 -12.95 -4.78
N VAL A 698 17.12 -12.43 -3.91
CA VAL A 698 18.13 -11.42 -4.27
C VAL A 698 19.07 -11.95 -5.34
N SER A 699 19.51 -13.18 -5.18
CA SER A 699 20.44 -13.79 -6.13
C SER A 699 19.80 -14.00 -7.50
N ARG A 700 18.51 -14.39 -7.54
CA ARG A 700 17.76 -14.51 -8.79
C ARG A 700 17.54 -13.16 -9.45
N LEU A 701 17.14 -12.15 -8.67
CA LEU A 701 17.06 -10.76 -9.12
C LEU A 701 18.37 -10.30 -9.81
N ARG A 702 19.51 -10.57 -9.17
CA ARG A 702 20.84 -10.18 -9.66
C ARG A 702 21.27 -10.97 -10.90
N GLU A 703 20.85 -12.23 -11.04
CA GLU A 703 21.02 -13.00 -12.28
C GLU A 703 20.20 -12.42 -13.43
N GLU A 704 18.92 -12.13 -13.22
CA GLU A 704 18.04 -11.53 -14.25
C GLU A 704 18.53 -10.13 -14.67
N CYS A 705 19.16 -9.39 -13.75
CA CYS A 705 19.80 -8.11 -14.02
C CYS A 705 21.17 -8.21 -14.71
N GLY A 706 21.73 -9.42 -14.85
CA GLY A 706 23.06 -9.66 -15.42
C GLY A 706 24.22 -9.14 -14.56
N VAL A 707 24.01 -8.94 -13.26
CA VAL A 707 25.07 -8.47 -12.33
C VAL A 707 25.69 -9.59 -11.51
N HIS A 708 25.06 -10.76 -11.48
CA HIS A 708 25.58 -11.93 -10.80
C HIS A 708 26.45 -12.79 -11.75
N PRO A 709 27.73 -13.06 -11.46
CA PRO A 709 28.65 -13.77 -12.37
C PRO A 709 28.43 -15.28 -12.46
N LEU A 710 27.76 -15.90 -11.48
CA LEU A 710 27.47 -17.34 -11.46
C LEU A 710 25.98 -17.60 -11.65
N LEU A 711 25.65 -18.63 -12.45
CA LEU A 711 24.34 -19.27 -12.50
C LEU A 711 24.40 -20.57 -11.72
N CYS A 712 23.40 -20.83 -10.89
CA CYS A 712 23.31 -22.07 -10.13
C CYS A 712 22.00 -22.79 -10.44
N SER A 713 22.08 -24.09 -10.69
CA SER A 713 20.90 -24.96 -10.79
C SER A 713 21.10 -26.17 -9.89
N VAL A 714 19.98 -26.74 -9.43
CA VAL A 714 19.98 -27.98 -8.65
C VAL A 714 19.07 -28.98 -9.34
N SER A 715 19.57 -30.19 -9.52
CA SER A 715 18.79 -31.34 -9.97
C SER A 715 18.90 -32.45 -8.92
N PHE A 716 17.82 -33.20 -8.72
CA PHE A 716 17.84 -34.37 -7.84
C PHE A 716 17.81 -35.65 -8.68
N GLY A 717 18.42 -36.70 -8.14
CA GLY A 717 18.26 -38.05 -8.66
C GLY A 717 16.85 -38.58 -8.41
N THR A 718 16.46 -39.60 -9.19
CA THR A 718 15.18 -40.32 -9.04
C THR A 718 15.11 -41.13 -7.73
N ASP A 719 16.26 -41.39 -7.12
CA ASP A 719 16.41 -42.30 -6.00
C ASP A 719 16.79 -41.45 -4.78
N ASN A 720 15.92 -41.46 -3.76
CA ASN A 720 15.88 -40.57 -2.61
C ASN A 720 17.24 -40.00 -2.12
N ALA A 721 17.21 -38.71 -1.77
CA ALA A 721 18.22 -37.93 -1.04
C ALA A 721 19.48 -37.47 -1.81
N GLY A 722 19.75 -37.86 -3.05
CA GLY A 722 20.92 -37.38 -3.82
C GLY A 722 20.60 -36.30 -4.86
N GLY A 723 21.51 -35.35 -5.10
CA GLY A 723 21.37 -34.37 -6.17
C GLY A 723 22.69 -33.84 -6.72
N VAL A 724 22.62 -32.99 -7.74
CA VAL A 724 23.74 -32.30 -8.38
C VAL A 724 23.47 -30.80 -8.38
N ILE A 725 24.43 -30.04 -7.85
CA ILE A 725 24.53 -28.60 -8.00
C ILE A 725 25.35 -28.34 -9.26
N GLU A 726 24.78 -27.65 -10.25
CA GLU A 726 25.55 -27.10 -11.36
C GLU A 726 25.86 -25.63 -11.10
N VAL A 727 27.13 -25.26 -11.22
CA VAL A 727 27.60 -23.88 -11.09
C VAL A 727 28.24 -23.48 -12.40
N LYS A 728 27.62 -22.54 -13.13
CA LYS A 728 28.11 -22.01 -14.39
C LYS A 728 28.61 -20.59 -14.21
N ASN A 729 29.81 -20.29 -14.67
CA ASN A 729 30.29 -18.91 -14.76
C ASN A 729 29.79 -18.28 -16.06
N GLN A 730 28.91 -17.28 -15.94
CA GLN A 730 28.37 -16.52 -17.08
C GLN A 730 29.11 -15.20 -17.34
N SER A 731 30.11 -14.88 -16.53
CA SER A 731 30.94 -13.69 -16.71
C SER A 731 32.13 -13.94 -17.65
N ASP A 732 32.83 -12.88 -18.00
CA ASP A 732 34.04 -12.84 -18.83
C ASP A 732 35.35 -13.03 -18.03
N ARG A 733 35.24 -13.16 -16.70
CA ARG A 733 36.38 -13.33 -15.79
C ARG A 733 36.37 -14.70 -15.12
N ILE A 734 37.54 -15.18 -14.72
CA ILE A 734 37.66 -16.38 -13.87
C ILE A 734 37.12 -16.03 -12.46
N VAL A 735 36.28 -16.90 -11.90
CA VAL A 735 35.86 -16.81 -10.49
C VAL A 735 36.63 -17.85 -9.69
N ASN A 736 37.40 -17.39 -8.70
CA ASN A 736 38.26 -18.24 -7.87
C ASN A 736 37.66 -18.48 -6.47
N ASP A 737 38.16 -19.50 -5.80
CA ASP A 737 37.96 -19.78 -4.37
C ASP A 737 36.49 -19.85 -3.94
N ILE A 738 35.69 -20.60 -4.70
CA ILE A 738 34.25 -20.74 -4.45
C ILE A 738 34.04 -21.80 -3.39
N ASN A 739 33.55 -21.37 -2.23
CA ASN A 739 33.10 -22.27 -1.17
C ASN A 739 31.59 -22.49 -1.30
N ILE A 740 31.16 -23.75 -1.23
CA ILE A 740 29.76 -24.16 -1.20
C ILE A 740 29.43 -24.59 0.21
N ASN A 741 28.49 -23.89 0.80
CA ASN A 741 27.99 -24.17 2.12
C ASN A 741 26.49 -24.45 2.04
N TYR A 742 26.00 -25.23 2.99
CA TYR A 742 24.57 -25.43 3.17
C TYR A 742 24.16 -24.85 4.52
N ILE A 743 22.89 -24.47 4.64
CA ILE A 743 22.32 -24.09 5.93
C ILE A 743 21.20 -25.07 6.26
N PRO A 744 21.29 -25.79 7.38
CA PRO A 744 20.28 -26.78 7.74
C PRO A 744 18.96 -26.08 8.09
N ALA A 745 17.95 -26.27 7.24
CA ALA A 745 16.57 -25.96 7.62
C ALA A 745 16.01 -27.03 8.56
N GLN A 746 14.85 -26.77 9.18
CA GLN A 746 14.33 -27.53 10.32
C GLN A 746 14.15 -29.06 10.10
N TYR A 747 14.14 -29.52 8.85
CA TYR A 747 13.75 -30.87 8.46
C TYR A 747 14.88 -31.75 7.91
N TRP A 748 16.10 -31.22 7.74
CA TRP A 748 17.25 -31.98 7.23
C TRP A 748 18.13 -32.48 8.37
N ALA A 749 18.41 -33.78 8.35
CA ALA A 749 19.28 -34.46 9.32
C ALA A 749 20.77 -34.28 8.98
N ALA A 750 21.12 -34.36 7.69
CA ALA A 750 22.49 -34.18 7.21
C ALA A 750 22.50 -33.79 5.73
N VAL A 751 23.47 -32.97 5.31
CA VAL A 751 23.77 -32.72 3.90
C VAL A 751 25.27 -32.90 3.70
N GLU A 752 25.65 -33.82 2.81
CA GLU A 752 27.02 -34.13 2.44
C GLU A 752 27.28 -33.65 1.01
N LEU A 753 28.31 -32.83 0.82
CA LEU A 753 28.80 -32.42 -0.51
C LEU A 753 29.97 -33.32 -0.93
N GLU A 754 30.04 -33.69 -2.21
CA GLU A 754 31.21 -34.37 -2.80
C GLU A 754 32.47 -33.54 -2.64
N THR A 755 32.33 -32.22 -2.87
CA THR A 755 33.35 -31.23 -2.53
C THR A 755 32.66 -29.94 -2.09
N PRO A 756 33.05 -29.34 -0.96
CA PRO A 756 32.55 -28.03 -0.54
C PRO A 756 33.34 -26.88 -1.20
N PHE A 757 34.31 -27.17 -2.07
CA PHE A 757 35.22 -26.16 -2.63
C PHE A 757 35.47 -26.35 -4.12
N ILE A 758 35.47 -25.24 -4.86
CA ILE A 758 35.89 -25.14 -6.26
C ILE A 758 37.01 -24.10 -6.33
N SER A 759 38.19 -24.50 -6.76
CA SER A 759 39.34 -23.60 -6.88
C SER A 759 39.12 -22.47 -7.89
N SER A 760 38.55 -22.79 -9.06
CA SER A 760 38.23 -21.81 -10.08
C SER A 760 37.20 -22.32 -11.09
N ILE A 761 36.42 -21.38 -11.65
CA ILE A 761 35.56 -21.61 -12.82
C ILE A 761 35.88 -20.58 -13.89
N ALA A 762 36.35 -21.04 -15.06
CA ALA A 762 36.67 -20.18 -16.20
C ALA A 762 35.41 -19.57 -16.84
N PRO A 763 35.53 -18.49 -17.63
CA PRO A 763 34.41 -17.93 -18.38
C PRO A 763 33.66 -18.99 -19.20
N GLY A 764 32.33 -19.05 -19.05
CA GLY A 764 31.48 -20.02 -19.72
C GLY A 764 31.53 -21.46 -19.19
N GLU A 765 32.44 -21.77 -18.28
CA GLU A 765 32.62 -23.12 -17.73
C GLU A 765 31.51 -23.46 -16.72
N THR A 766 31.13 -24.75 -16.69
CA THR A 766 30.19 -25.32 -15.72
C THR A 766 30.88 -26.38 -14.88
N ARG A 767 30.71 -26.30 -13.56
CA ARG A 767 31.10 -27.33 -12.59
C ARG A 767 29.87 -28.03 -12.04
N ARG A 768 30.00 -29.31 -11.73
CA ARG A 768 28.94 -30.15 -11.16
C ARG A 768 29.43 -30.74 -9.85
N ILE A 769 28.66 -30.56 -8.79
CA ILE A 769 28.97 -31.08 -7.45
C ILE A 769 27.81 -31.95 -6.99
N LYS A 770 28.08 -33.21 -6.71
CA LYS A 770 27.08 -34.10 -6.14
C LYS A 770 26.89 -33.77 -4.66
N PHE A 771 25.66 -33.97 -4.18
CA PHE A 771 25.34 -33.92 -2.76
C PHE A 771 24.39 -35.05 -2.38
N ARG A 772 24.40 -35.40 -1.09
CA ARG A 772 23.43 -36.27 -0.46
C ARG A 772 22.80 -35.54 0.71
N ALA A 773 21.49 -35.63 0.88
CA ALA A 773 20.71 -34.87 1.84
C ALA A 773 19.69 -35.79 2.51
N GLN A 774 19.89 -36.09 3.79
CA GLN A 774 19.00 -36.94 4.56
C GLN A 774 17.91 -36.09 5.22
N VAL A 775 16.64 -36.40 4.95
CA VAL A 775 15.50 -35.81 5.68
C VAL A 775 15.33 -36.59 7.00
N HIS A 776 15.00 -35.89 8.08
CA HIS A 776 14.64 -36.54 9.33
C HIS A 776 13.40 -37.43 9.14
N GLU A 777 13.46 -38.71 9.54
CA GLU A 777 12.36 -39.69 9.37
C GLU A 777 11.00 -39.21 9.90
N ARG A 778 11.01 -38.46 11.02
CA ARG A 778 9.82 -37.87 11.64
C ARG A 778 9.12 -36.80 10.80
N PHE A 779 9.75 -36.30 9.72
CA PHE A 779 9.27 -35.22 8.86
C PHE A 779 9.06 -35.65 7.40
N ASN A 780 9.02 -36.95 7.13
CA ASN A 780 8.75 -37.55 5.81
C ASN A 780 7.36 -37.22 5.21
N LYS A 781 6.59 -36.29 5.79
CA LYS A 781 5.28 -35.80 5.30
C LYS A 781 5.21 -34.28 5.16
N SER A 782 6.34 -33.58 5.24
CA SER A 782 6.40 -32.11 5.32
C SER A 782 7.17 -31.48 4.15
N HIS A 783 6.93 -30.20 3.88
CA HIS A 783 7.75 -29.41 2.96
C HIS A 783 9.11 -29.14 3.62
N ALA A 784 10.20 -29.55 2.97
CA ALA A 784 11.55 -29.30 3.46
C ALA A 784 12.27 -28.31 2.53
N LEU A 785 12.65 -27.15 3.06
CA LEU A 785 13.51 -26.20 2.36
C LEU A 785 14.97 -26.64 2.52
N LEU A 786 15.73 -26.75 1.44
CA LEU A 786 17.19 -26.84 1.52
C LEU A 786 17.78 -25.66 0.75
N GLY A 787 18.69 -24.95 1.41
CA GLY A 787 19.41 -23.81 0.86
C GLY A 787 20.89 -24.08 0.82
N PHE A 788 21.51 -23.66 -0.28
CA PHE A 788 22.95 -23.50 -0.37
C PHE A 788 23.30 -22.04 -0.54
N TYR A 789 24.50 -21.70 -0.11
CA TYR A 789 25.12 -20.45 -0.49
C TYR A 789 26.55 -20.70 -0.93
N LEU A 790 26.92 -20.01 -2.00
CA LEU A 790 28.26 -19.95 -2.51
C LEU A 790 28.87 -18.63 -2.06
N SER A 791 30.12 -18.70 -1.65
CA SER A 791 30.90 -17.53 -1.28
C SER A 791 32.26 -17.59 -1.97
N ALA A 792 32.62 -16.48 -2.62
CA ALA A 792 33.91 -16.23 -3.22
C ALA A 792 34.36 -14.81 -2.81
N PRO A 793 35.63 -14.43 -3.00
CA PRO A 793 36.09 -13.07 -2.72
C PRO A 793 35.21 -12.01 -3.41
N GLY A 794 34.48 -11.22 -2.61
CA GLY A 794 33.56 -10.18 -3.10
C GLY A 794 32.29 -10.69 -3.79
N LEU A 795 31.94 -11.98 -3.64
CA LEU A 795 30.78 -12.58 -4.28
C LEU A 795 30.02 -13.49 -3.31
N ARG A 796 28.69 -13.36 -3.29
CA ARG A 796 27.80 -14.30 -2.60
C ARG A 796 26.64 -14.67 -3.52
N LYS A 797 26.31 -15.96 -3.57
CA LYS A 797 25.18 -16.51 -4.33
C LYS A 797 24.40 -17.44 -3.44
N ASN A 798 23.16 -17.09 -3.14
CA ASN A 798 22.25 -17.97 -2.43
C ASN A 798 21.31 -18.63 -3.45
N PHE A 799 20.95 -19.89 -3.21
CA PHE A 799 19.86 -20.56 -3.90
C PHE A 799 19.24 -21.59 -2.97
N ALA A 800 17.95 -21.82 -3.17
CA ALA A 800 17.20 -22.72 -2.33
C ALA A 800 16.25 -23.55 -3.17
N PHE A 801 15.77 -24.64 -2.62
CA PHE A 801 14.79 -25.50 -3.26
C PHE A 801 13.93 -26.16 -2.20
N SER A 802 12.68 -26.41 -2.57
CA SER A 802 11.73 -27.12 -1.71
C SER A 802 11.61 -28.56 -2.15
N TYR A 803 11.66 -29.46 -1.18
CA TYR A 803 11.34 -30.88 -1.32
C TYR A 803 9.96 -31.16 -0.71
N ARG A 804 9.15 -31.98 -1.39
CA ARG A 804 7.86 -32.49 -0.91
C ARG A 804 7.83 -34.01 -1.10
N SER A 805 7.49 -34.73 -0.04
CA SER A 805 7.70 -36.18 0.07
C SER A 805 6.54 -37.07 -0.38
N GLU A 806 5.31 -36.55 -0.51
CA GLU A 806 4.14 -37.35 -0.91
C GLU A 806 3.87 -37.23 -2.41
N GLN A 807 4.13 -38.32 -3.15
CA GLN A 807 3.75 -38.62 -4.53
C GLN A 807 4.04 -37.50 -5.57
N SER A 808 4.95 -37.80 -6.50
CA SER A 808 5.52 -36.89 -7.51
C SER A 808 6.39 -35.76 -6.93
N ILE A 809 7.67 -35.81 -7.31
CA ILE A 809 8.67 -34.80 -7.08
C ILE A 809 8.20 -33.48 -7.73
N MET A 810 7.46 -32.63 -7.02
CA MET A 810 7.34 -31.21 -7.38
C MET A 810 8.53 -30.47 -6.80
N MET A 811 9.66 -30.57 -7.51
CA MET A 811 10.81 -29.71 -7.29
C MET A 811 10.49 -28.34 -7.86
N TYR A 812 10.21 -27.38 -6.98
CA TYR A 812 10.45 -26.00 -7.34
C TYR A 812 11.96 -25.78 -7.24
N VAL A 813 12.66 -26.01 -8.35
CA VAL A 813 13.93 -25.32 -8.53
C VAL A 813 13.54 -23.86 -8.58
N MET A 814 13.85 -23.14 -7.50
CA MET A 814 13.71 -21.69 -7.45
C MET A 814 14.83 -21.11 -8.31
N ASN A 815 14.74 -21.39 -9.61
CA ASN A 815 15.68 -20.98 -10.64
C ASN A 815 15.46 -19.52 -10.95
#